data_AF-A0A357Z8D7-F1
#
_entry.id   AF-A0A357Z8D7-F1
#
_cell.length_a   1.000
_cell.length_b   1.000
_cell.length_c   1.000
_cell.angle_alpha   90.00
_cell.angle_beta   90.00
_cell.angle_gamma   90.00
#
_symmetry.space_group_name_H-M   'P 1'
#
loop_
_entity.id
_entity.type
_entity.pdbx_description
1 polymer ?
#
loop_
_entity_poly.entity_id
_entity_poly.type
_entity_poly.pdbx_seq_one_letter_code
_entity_poly.pdbx_strand_id
1 'polypeptide(L)'
;LSDSAINKNIIVVAASGANVGKIIDMTEGARSVYRTSASELVLYTNDGSGSAFTGDVYLTTKITNANTAASRTKTLIQSNASITAFDTSSSATSVDGFTEVKINSSNGIIWHTSANVVNKIPGERQSLFLSDVIRINKILDSGNVSHEPNVNNKIDITDRYTFDSGQKDGYYDHAAIILKPGSQPPTGQTVVFLDYFTHSTSPGGYISGKSYTNSLYESEQIPIYKSSSGELYNLRDSIDFRPVRASGVDANPYILTNLSAKVNTVVNSVLVRANTSLTSNVLNPPIKEGTIIRINGEQRTVNSVINATTISVSSGFTTACTNGTISVVTPSMVLRSSVLHKPDSPFELDFEYYLPRIDKVIATKEKEFKLVSGVPSLNPQEPFVDENAMTIYKLKIPAYTATLQSVDLEYIENRRYTMRDISRLDERLALVEKDIQLRKLENDTIADPPKSPETPTINKPIYGLVVDEFVDLSVVDVNNDFKTSIENGLLSALKVPNVFSLSTINSNDVKIRDKFITLNYNETPVVSQTNYSNTGNSVVQTAIIAKFEGFATLTPESDYFYSIEHQPAITDSYGRRFELPQTPPPLNPAIDQDLVYQLGANNYNSSLYNDYVLVGSDFPALVTRTITIPDFSNLPTATEPTTTTEVNITVTSVAPTTMLTNWTGIAVPISSTVPEDPIYQPGWREESIYVAPDSLSTGGNSREYSSFTQDRD
;
A
#
# COMPACT_ATOMS: atom_id res chain seq x y z
N LEU A 1 -15.09 -6.79 -54.81
CA LEU A 1 -14.53 -5.91 -53.75
C LEU A 1 -14.37 -4.52 -54.35
N SER A 2 -14.43 -3.42 -53.59
CA SER A 2 -14.12 -2.10 -54.16
C SER A 2 -12.62 -1.96 -54.42
N ASP A 3 -12.20 -1.13 -55.37
CA ASP A 3 -10.77 -0.94 -55.71
C ASP A 3 -9.95 -0.48 -54.48
N SER A 4 -10.55 0.36 -53.64
CA SER A 4 -9.98 0.77 -52.35
C SER A 4 -9.80 -0.40 -51.37
N ALA A 5 -10.71 -1.37 -51.37
CA ALA A 5 -10.60 -2.56 -50.53
C ALA A 5 -9.58 -3.56 -51.07
N ILE A 6 -9.40 -3.64 -52.41
CA ILE A 6 -8.39 -4.47 -53.05
C ILE A 6 -6.99 -3.94 -52.73
N ASN A 7 -6.74 -2.64 -52.97
CA ASN A 7 -5.42 -2.02 -52.74
C ASN A 7 -4.97 -1.99 -51.27
N LYS A 8 -5.91 -1.99 -50.32
CA LYS A 8 -5.57 -2.00 -48.89
C LYS A 8 -5.32 -3.39 -48.31
N ASN A 9 -5.96 -4.43 -48.87
CA ASN A 9 -6.02 -5.75 -48.21
C ASN A 9 -5.44 -6.90 -49.02
N ILE A 10 -5.08 -6.66 -50.29
CA ILE A 10 -4.60 -7.71 -51.20
C ILE A 10 -3.36 -7.20 -51.92
N ILE A 11 -2.23 -7.89 -51.74
CA ILE A 11 -0.98 -7.63 -52.45
C ILE A 11 -0.62 -8.91 -53.20
N VAL A 12 -0.49 -8.81 -54.52
CA VAL A 12 -0.01 -9.91 -55.37
C VAL A 12 1.39 -9.55 -55.85
N VAL A 13 2.37 -10.40 -55.58
CA VAL A 13 3.75 -10.20 -56.02
C VAL A 13 4.12 -11.31 -56.99
N ALA A 14 4.62 -10.96 -58.17
CA ALA A 14 5.07 -11.97 -59.12
C ALA A 14 6.36 -12.63 -58.59
N ALA A 15 6.31 -13.95 -58.39
CA ALA A 15 7.45 -14.78 -57.98
C ALA A 15 8.20 -15.37 -59.18
N SER A 16 7.57 -15.43 -60.36
CA SER A 16 8.20 -15.79 -61.64
C SER A 16 7.62 -14.95 -62.80
N GLY A 17 8.10 -15.14 -64.04
CA GLY A 17 7.60 -14.42 -65.22
C GLY A 17 8.22 -13.02 -65.46
N ALA A 18 7.64 -12.21 -66.35
CA ALA A 18 8.23 -10.95 -66.81
C ALA A 18 8.29 -9.83 -65.73
N ASN A 19 7.60 -10.01 -64.60
CA ASN A 19 7.43 -8.99 -63.56
C ASN A 19 8.00 -9.42 -62.19
N VAL A 20 8.94 -10.38 -62.14
CA VAL A 20 9.47 -10.92 -60.87
C VAL A 20 9.84 -9.82 -59.87
N GLY A 21 9.32 -9.94 -58.65
CA GLY A 21 9.57 -9.02 -57.54
C GLY A 21 8.78 -7.71 -57.60
N LYS A 22 7.92 -7.51 -58.62
CA LYS A 22 7.01 -6.37 -58.69
C LYS A 22 5.66 -6.72 -58.06
N ILE A 23 5.08 -5.73 -57.38
CA ILE A 23 3.68 -5.78 -56.96
C ILE A 23 2.82 -5.60 -58.20
N ILE A 24 1.91 -6.55 -58.42
CA ILE A 24 0.91 -6.49 -59.47
C ILE A 24 -0.26 -5.68 -58.94
N ASP A 25 -0.51 -4.54 -59.56
CA ASP A 25 -1.70 -3.76 -59.27
C ASP A 25 -2.94 -4.54 -59.76
N MET A 26 -3.77 -4.92 -58.79
CA MET A 26 -5.00 -5.71 -59.01
C MET A 26 -6.22 -4.82 -59.33
N THR A 27 -6.03 -3.50 -59.41
CA THR A 27 -7.07 -2.51 -59.77
C THR A 27 -6.94 -2.00 -61.21
N GLU A 28 -5.90 -2.39 -61.94
CA GLU A 28 -5.68 -2.03 -63.34
C GLU A 28 -6.39 -2.97 -64.34
N GLY A 29 -7.14 -2.38 -65.29
CA GLY A 29 -7.59 -3.04 -66.52
C GLY A 29 -8.51 -4.24 -66.29
N ALA A 30 -8.28 -5.35 -67.02
CA ALA A 30 -9.10 -6.57 -66.93
C ALA A 30 -8.72 -7.52 -65.78
N ARG A 31 -7.93 -7.04 -64.81
CA ARG A 31 -7.64 -7.77 -63.56
C ARG A 31 -8.80 -7.59 -62.60
N SER A 32 -9.14 -8.63 -61.83
CA SER A 32 -10.26 -8.54 -60.90
C SER A 32 -10.14 -9.54 -59.76
N VAL A 33 -10.79 -9.21 -58.65
CA VAL A 33 -10.87 -10.07 -57.47
C VAL A 33 -12.34 -10.31 -57.12
N TYR A 34 -12.75 -11.58 -57.19
CA TYR A 34 -14.10 -11.99 -56.83
C TYR A 34 -14.08 -12.89 -55.60
N ARG A 35 -15.07 -12.69 -54.76
CA ARG A 35 -15.40 -13.62 -53.69
C ARG A 35 -16.47 -14.56 -54.21
N THR A 36 -16.14 -15.83 -54.41
CA THR A 36 -17.06 -16.83 -54.98
C THR A 36 -17.90 -17.48 -53.87
N SER A 37 -17.37 -17.54 -52.64
CA SER A 37 -18.09 -18.03 -51.46
C SER A 37 -17.61 -17.36 -50.17
N ALA A 38 -18.18 -17.76 -49.02
CA ALA A 38 -17.74 -17.26 -47.72
C ALA A 38 -16.25 -17.57 -47.42
N SER A 39 -15.68 -18.62 -48.03
CA SER A 39 -14.30 -19.11 -47.79
C SER A 39 -13.41 -19.11 -49.04
N GLU A 40 -13.91 -18.64 -50.18
CA GLU A 40 -13.18 -18.71 -51.45
C GLU A 40 -13.08 -17.34 -52.12
N LEU A 41 -11.84 -16.98 -52.48
CA LEU A 41 -11.49 -15.77 -53.21
C LEU A 41 -10.75 -16.16 -54.50
N VAL A 42 -11.26 -15.71 -55.64
CA VAL A 42 -10.68 -15.96 -56.96
C VAL A 42 -10.07 -14.67 -57.50
N LEU A 43 -8.80 -14.74 -57.88
CA LEU A 43 -8.01 -13.63 -58.42
C LEU A 43 -7.84 -13.87 -59.92
N TYR A 44 -8.36 -12.96 -60.74
CA TYR A 44 -8.11 -12.94 -62.18
C TYR A 44 -7.01 -11.94 -62.46
N THR A 45 -5.82 -12.43 -62.78
CA THR A 45 -4.69 -11.61 -63.20
C THR A 45 -4.68 -11.59 -64.73
N ASN A 46 -5.29 -10.57 -65.34
CA ASN A 46 -5.31 -10.41 -66.80
C ASN A 46 -3.92 -10.58 -67.41
N ASP A 47 -3.79 -11.54 -68.33
CA ASP A 47 -2.55 -11.83 -69.05
C ASP A 47 -2.43 -10.87 -70.27
N GLY A 48 -2.19 -9.61 -69.97
CA GLY A 48 -1.86 -8.59 -70.96
C GLY A 48 -0.42 -8.79 -71.47
N SER A 49 -0.27 -9.68 -72.46
CA SER A 49 0.97 -10.05 -73.17
C SER A 49 1.99 -10.90 -72.40
N GLY A 50 1.61 -12.15 -72.13
CA GLY A 50 2.42 -13.28 -72.54
C GLY A 50 3.49 -13.73 -71.57
N SER A 51 3.08 -14.30 -70.44
CA SER A 51 3.65 -15.53 -69.86
C SER A 51 2.94 -15.86 -68.55
N ALA A 52 2.54 -17.11 -68.37
CA ALA A 52 2.09 -17.60 -67.07
C ALA A 52 3.14 -17.30 -66.00
N PHE A 53 2.71 -16.72 -64.89
CA PHE A 53 3.57 -16.43 -63.76
C PHE A 53 3.04 -17.08 -62.49
N THR A 54 3.95 -17.49 -61.61
CA THR A 54 3.65 -17.89 -60.24
C THR A 54 3.82 -16.65 -59.37
N GLY A 55 2.94 -16.42 -58.41
CA GLY A 55 3.01 -15.26 -57.53
C GLY A 55 2.60 -15.59 -56.11
N ASP A 56 3.17 -14.83 -55.17
CA ASP A 56 2.78 -14.87 -53.76
C ASP A 56 1.62 -13.89 -53.54
N VAL A 57 0.61 -14.33 -52.79
CA VAL A 57 -0.57 -13.53 -52.48
C VAL A 57 -0.60 -13.28 -50.97
N TYR A 58 -0.52 -12.00 -50.60
CA TYR A 58 -0.66 -11.54 -49.23
C TYR A 58 -2.06 -10.96 -49.05
N LEU A 59 -2.82 -11.51 -48.10
CA LEU A 59 -4.19 -11.09 -47.82
C LEU A 59 -4.34 -10.73 -46.35
N THR A 60 -4.96 -9.57 -46.07
CA THR A 60 -5.40 -9.20 -44.72
C THR A 60 -6.85 -9.65 -44.56
N THR A 61 -7.09 -10.63 -43.68
CA THR A 61 -8.45 -11.12 -43.39
C THR A 61 -8.88 -10.71 -41.98
N LYS A 62 -10.12 -10.21 -41.87
CA LYS A 62 -10.78 -10.01 -40.57
C LYS A 62 -11.48 -11.32 -40.20
N ILE A 63 -11.09 -11.92 -39.08
CA ILE A 63 -11.78 -13.09 -38.52
C ILE A 63 -12.93 -12.56 -37.66
N THR A 64 -14.17 -12.66 -38.14
CA THR A 64 -15.32 -12.06 -37.45
C THR A 64 -15.86 -12.93 -36.30
N ASN A 65 -15.41 -14.18 -36.14
CA ASN A 65 -15.78 -15.05 -35.01
C ASN A 65 -14.70 -16.11 -34.77
N ALA A 66 -13.86 -15.92 -33.75
CA ALA A 66 -12.79 -16.85 -33.39
C ALA A 66 -13.25 -18.04 -32.52
N ASN A 67 -14.48 -18.01 -32.00
CA ASN A 67 -14.93 -18.94 -30.94
C ASN A 67 -15.02 -20.41 -31.35
N THR A 68 -15.22 -20.74 -32.64
CA THR A 68 -15.29 -22.13 -33.13
C THR A 68 -14.11 -22.57 -33.98
N ALA A 69 -13.22 -21.65 -34.38
CA ALA A 69 -12.11 -21.95 -35.28
C ALA A 69 -10.71 -21.61 -34.72
N ALA A 70 -10.61 -21.08 -33.49
CA ALA A 70 -9.35 -20.60 -32.94
C ALA A 70 -8.95 -21.18 -31.57
N SER A 71 -9.70 -22.10 -30.95
CA SER A 71 -9.19 -22.83 -29.78
C SER A 71 -8.57 -24.14 -30.23
N ARG A 72 -7.29 -24.34 -29.91
CA ARG A 72 -6.60 -25.61 -30.17
C ARG A 72 -6.99 -26.61 -29.10
N THR A 73 -7.08 -27.88 -29.45
CA THR A 73 -7.26 -28.96 -28.47
C THR A 73 -5.89 -29.51 -28.09
N LYS A 74 -5.67 -29.75 -26.80
CA LYS A 74 -4.52 -30.48 -26.26
C LYS A 74 -4.98 -31.85 -25.79
N THR A 75 -4.50 -32.90 -26.45
CA THR A 75 -4.78 -34.28 -26.08
C THR A 75 -3.52 -34.87 -25.44
N LEU A 76 -3.63 -35.29 -24.18
CA LEU A 76 -2.56 -35.94 -23.45
C LEU A 76 -2.32 -37.35 -24.01
N ILE A 77 -1.10 -37.62 -24.44
CA ILE A 77 -0.61 -38.96 -24.74
C ILE A 77 0.31 -39.38 -23.60
N GLN A 78 -0.01 -40.52 -22.99
CA GLN A 78 0.75 -41.08 -21.89
C GLN A 78 1.43 -42.36 -22.32
N SER A 79 2.68 -42.52 -21.92
CA SER A 79 3.42 -43.75 -22.15
C SER A 79 3.21 -44.77 -21.04
N ASN A 80 3.46 -46.04 -21.37
CA ASN A 80 3.41 -47.12 -20.40
C ASN A 80 4.48 -46.91 -19.30
N ALA A 81 4.17 -47.32 -18.07
CA ALA A 81 5.12 -47.25 -16.96
C ALA A 81 6.34 -48.18 -17.12
N SER A 82 6.27 -49.13 -18.04
CA SER A 82 7.33 -50.09 -18.37
C SER A 82 7.18 -50.57 -19.81
N ILE A 83 8.30 -50.95 -20.43
CA ILE A 83 8.29 -51.58 -21.75
C ILE A 83 7.53 -52.91 -21.71
N THR A 84 6.65 -53.13 -22.68
CA THR A 84 5.85 -54.35 -22.85
C THR A 84 6.27 -55.12 -24.10
N ALA A 85 5.77 -56.34 -24.29
CA ALA A 85 6.07 -57.14 -25.47
C ALA A 85 5.46 -56.56 -26.77
N PHE A 86 4.49 -55.65 -26.66
CA PHE A 86 3.84 -54.98 -27.79
C PHE A 86 4.55 -53.69 -28.20
N ASP A 87 5.44 -53.16 -27.34
CA ASP A 87 6.22 -51.97 -27.64
C ASP A 87 7.40 -52.36 -28.53
N THR A 88 7.25 -52.14 -29.84
CA THR A 88 8.29 -52.44 -30.84
C THR A 88 8.55 -51.24 -31.74
N SER A 89 9.77 -51.10 -32.27
CA SER A 89 10.08 -50.02 -33.21
C SER A 89 9.40 -50.18 -34.58
N SER A 90 8.79 -51.35 -34.84
CA SER A 90 7.98 -51.62 -36.04
C SER A 90 6.64 -50.89 -36.04
N SER A 91 6.08 -50.57 -34.88
CA SER A 91 4.87 -49.74 -34.75
C SER A 91 5.16 -48.23 -34.71
N ALA A 92 6.41 -47.82 -34.92
CA ALA A 92 6.86 -46.44 -34.86
C ALA A 92 7.24 -45.93 -36.26
N THR A 93 7.00 -44.63 -36.49
CA THR A 93 7.34 -43.96 -37.76
C THR A 93 8.72 -43.32 -37.63
N SER A 94 9.58 -43.51 -38.63
CA SER A 94 10.88 -42.83 -38.66
C SER A 94 10.70 -41.32 -38.68
N VAL A 95 11.52 -40.62 -37.90
CA VAL A 95 11.66 -39.16 -37.99
C VAL A 95 12.18 -38.83 -39.39
N ASP A 96 11.57 -37.85 -40.02
CA ASP A 96 11.99 -37.43 -41.35
C ASP A 96 13.46 -36.97 -41.30
N GLY A 97 14.27 -37.36 -42.27
CA GLY A 97 15.72 -37.10 -42.26
C GLY A 97 16.56 -37.85 -41.21
N PHE A 98 15.97 -38.60 -40.27
CA PHE A 98 16.68 -39.41 -39.27
C PHE A 98 16.08 -40.82 -39.16
N THR A 99 16.49 -41.72 -40.06
CA THR A 99 15.95 -43.10 -40.14
C THR A 99 16.19 -43.94 -38.88
N GLU A 100 17.22 -43.60 -38.11
CA GLU A 100 17.61 -44.26 -36.86
C GLU A 100 16.83 -43.76 -35.63
N VAL A 101 15.96 -42.76 -35.79
CA VAL A 101 15.04 -42.28 -34.75
C VAL A 101 13.62 -42.61 -35.20
N LYS A 102 12.83 -43.28 -34.36
CA LYS A 102 11.42 -43.58 -34.67
C LYS A 102 10.51 -43.17 -33.53
N ILE A 103 9.36 -42.59 -33.84
CA ILE A 103 8.38 -42.12 -32.86
C ILE A 103 7.10 -42.93 -33.01
N ASN A 104 6.67 -43.54 -31.90
CA ASN A 104 5.32 -44.08 -31.76
C ASN A 104 4.45 -43.00 -31.11
N SER A 105 3.73 -42.25 -31.95
CA SER A 105 2.88 -41.14 -31.53
C SER A 105 1.64 -41.57 -30.75
N SER A 106 1.27 -42.85 -30.78
CA SER A 106 0.11 -43.36 -30.03
C SER A 106 0.44 -43.66 -28.57
N ASN A 107 1.67 -44.09 -28.29
CA ASN A 107 2.10 -44.54 -26.96
C ASN A 107 3.18 -43.64 -26.32
N GLY A 108 3.58 -42.54 -26.97
CA GLY A 108 4.62 -41.65 -26.44
C GLY A 108 5.98 -42.33 -26.27
N ILE A 109 6.38 -43.13 -27.26
CA ILE A 109 7.64 -43.89 -27.24
C ILE A 109 8.55 -43.43 -28.37
N ILE A 110 9.81 -43.15 -28.05
CA ILE A 110 10.85 -42.79 -29.04
C ILE A 110 11.94 -43.86 -29.02
N TRP A 111 12.20 -44.44 -30.18
CA TRP A 111 13.26 -45.42 -30.39
C TRP A 111 14.46 -44.77 -31.04
N HIS A 112 15.64 -45.00 -30.45
CA HIS A 112 16.92 -44.74 -31.08
C HIS A 112 17.51 -46.09 -31.48
N THR A 113 17.30 -46.47 -32.75
CA THR A 113 17.61 -47.81 -33.28
C THR A 113 19.10 -47.99 -33.61
N SER A 114 19.95 -47.06 -33.19
CA SER A 114 21.40 -47.09 -33.33
C SER A 114 22.04 -46.43 -32.12
N ALA A 115 23.12 -47.04 -31.61
CA ALA A 115 23.76 -46.65 -30.35
C ALA A 115 24.49 -45.30 -30.41
N ASN A 116 24.67 -44.73 -31.61
CA ASN A 116 25.38 -43.46 -31.82
C ASN A 116 24.45 -42.28 -32.12
N VAL A 117 23.13 -42.51 -32.16
CA VAL A 117 22.12 -41.48 -32.36
C VAL A 117 22.00 -40.56 -31.16
N VAL A 118 22.09 -41.13 -29.95
CA VAL A 118 22.02 -40.37 -28.70
C VAL A 118 23.37 -39.72 -28.44
N ASN A 119 23.34 -38.41 -28.20
CA ASN A 119 24.52 -37.66 -27.82
C ASN A 119 25.13 -38.21 -26.51
N LYS A 120 26.42 -38.56 -26.57
CA LYS A 120 27.18 -39.13 -25.45
C LYS A 120 28.00 -38.09 -24.69
N ILE A 121 28.00 -36.85 -25.16
CA ILE A 121 28.73 -35.75 -24.52
C ILE A 121 27.87 -35.17 -23.40
N PRO A 122 28.34 -35.16 -22.15
CA PRO A 122 27.62 -34.54 -21.04
C PRO A 122 27.35 -33.04 -21.29
N GLY A 123 26.17 -32.57 -20.91
CA GLY A 123 25.76 -31.17 -21.07
C GLY A 123 25.19 -30.81 -22.46
N GLU A 124 25.39 -31.66 -23.47
CA GLU A 124 24.82 -31.43 -24.80
C GLU A 124 23.36 -31.87 -24.90
N ARG A 125 22.56 -31.14 -25.69
CA ARG A 125 21.14 -31.41 -25.90
C ARG A 125 20.94 -32.54 -26.91
N GLN A 126 20.23 -33.60 -26.53
CA GLN A 126 19.71 -34.61 -27.44
C GLN A 126 18.22 -34.35 -27.67
N SER A 127 17.85 -33.92 -28.88
CA SER A 127 16.44 -33.70 -29.25
C SER A 127 15.64 -35.00 -29.23
N LEU A 128 14.40 -34.91 -28.76
CA LEU A 128 13.39 -35.96 -28.79
C LEU A 128 12.42 -35.79 -29.97
N PHE A 129 12.55 -34.73 -30.76
CA PHE A 129 11.75 -34.46 -31.95
C PHE A 129 10.22 -34.35 -31.70
N LEU A 130 9.79 -34.23 -30.44
CA LEU A 130 8.42 -33.95 -30.01
C LEU A 130 8.38 -32.64 -29.25
N SER A 131 7.34 -31.84 -29.50
CA SER A 131 7.04 -30.61 -28.76
C SER A 131 6.05 -30.88 -27.63
N ASP A 132 6.00 -29.95 -26.66
CA ASP A 132 5.07 -29.99 -25.51
C ASP A 132 5.10 -31.30 -24.70
N VAL A 133 6.33 -31.79 -24.47
CA VAL A 133 6.59 -32.90 -23.56
C VAL A 133 6.48 -32.39 -22.12
N ILE A 134 5.78 -33.14 -21.28
CA ILE A 134 5.50 -32.79 -19.89
C ILE A 134 6.56 -33.39 -18.98
N ARG A 135 6.90 -34.67 -19.21
CA ARG A 135 7.86 -35.41 -18.41
C ARG A 135 8.41 -36.63 -19.16
N ILE A 136 9.58 -37.07 -18.73
CA ILE A 136 10.15 -38.36 -19.11
C ILE A 136 9.79 -39.38 -18.03
N ASN A 137 9.18 -40.49 -18.43
CA ASN A 137 8.84 -41.59 -17.53
C ASN A 137 10.03 -42.54 -17.38
N LYS A 138 10.63 -42.96 -18.50
CA LYS A 138 11.78 -43.88 -18.53
C LYS A 138 12.70 -43.63 -19.71
N ILE A 139 13.99 -43.87 -19.51
CA ILE A 139 15.01 -44.00 -20.55
C ILE A 139 15.66 -45.35 -20.35
N LEU A 140 15.55 -46.24 -21.34
CA LEU A 140 16.09 -47.59 -21.27
C LEU A 140 17.21 -47.74 -22.30
N ASP A 141 18.32 -48.35 -21.87
CA ASP A 141 19.44 -48.78 -22.70
C ASP A 141 19.42 -50.29 -22.85
N SER A 142 19.70 -50.80 -24.04
CA SER A 142 19.80 -52.24 -24.26
C SER A 142 21.14 -52.80 -23.79
N GLY A 143 22.15 -51.94 -23.60
CA GLY A 143 23.53 -52.33 -23.32
C GLY A 143 24.24 -52.97 -24.51
N ASN A 144 23.58 -53.03 -25.68
CA ASN A 144 24.06 -53.70 -26.88
C ASN A 144 23.77 -52.89 -28.14
N VAL A 145 24.75 -52.78 -29.04
CA VAL A 145 24.62 -51.99 -30.27
C VAL A 145 23.73 -52.64 -31.35
N SER A 146 23.46 -53.95 -31.22
CA SER A 146 22.79 -54.75 -32.25
C SER A 146 21.32 -55.05 -31.96
N HIS A 147 20.79 -54.69 -30.79
CA HIS A 147 19.37 -54.86 -30.48
C HIS A 147 18.82 -53.71 -29.65
N GLU A 148 17.53 -53.45 -29.85
CA GLU A 148 16.76 -52.47 -29.09
C GLU A 148 16.45 -52.99 -27.68
N PRO A 149 16.15 -52.09 -26.72
CA PRO A 149 15.67 -52.48 -25.40
C PRO A 149 14.36 -53.27 -25.51
N ASN A 150 14.21 -54.33 -24.72
CA ASN A 150 12.98 -55.13 -24.67
C ASN A 150 12.67 -55.57 -23.24
N VAL A 151 11.56 -56.30 -23.05
CA VAL A 151 11.12 -56.74 -21.71
C VAL A 151 12.18 -57.51 -20.93
N ASN A 152 13.08 -58.23 -21.60
CA ASN A 152 14.12 -59.05 -20.97
C ASN A 152 15.49 -58.34 -20.94
N ASN A 153 15.78 -57.52 -21.94
CA ASN A 153 17.09 -56.89 -22.13
C ASN A 153 16.96 -55.36 -22.10
N LYS A 154 17.05 -54.80 -20.90
CA LYS A 154 16.95 -53.36 -20.65
C LYS A 154 17.70 -52.97 -19.37
N ILE A 155 18.31 -51.81 -19.39
CA ILE A 155 18.93 -51.13 -18.26
C ILE A 155 18.24 -49.77 -18.14
N ASP A 156 17.67 -49.48 -16.98
CA ASP A 156 17.11 -48.15 -16.73
C ASP A 156 18.25 -47.16 -16.49
N ILE A 157 18.31 -46.14 -17.34
CA ILE A 157 19.31 -45.07 -17.31
C ILE A 157 18.67 -43.69 -17.15
N THR A 158 17.41 -43.64 -16.68
CA THR A 158 16.64 -42.40 -16.53
C THR A 158 17.32 -41.40 -15.61
N ASP A 159 17.93 -41.88 -14.53
CA ASP A 159 18.66 -41.08 -13.54
C ASP A 159 19.89 -40.37 -14.11
N ARG A 160 20.44 -40.86 -15.23
CA ARG A 160 21.63 -40.30 -15.89
C ARG A 160 21.35 -39.01 -16.66
N TYR A 161 20.08 -38.70 -16.93
CA TYR A 161 19.67 -37.58 -17.77
C TYR A 161 18.90 -36.51 -16.98
N THR A 162 18.96 -35.27 -17.46
CA THR A 162 18.02 -34.20 -17.12
C THR A 162 17.09 -33.93 -18.29
N PHE A 163 15.88 -33.49 -17.97
CA PHE A 163 14.83 -33.18 -18.93
C PHE A 163 14.78 -31.68 -19.24
N ASP A 164 14.72 -31.34 -20.53
CA ASP A 164 14.42 -30.01 -21.05
C ASP A 164 13.12 -30.12 -21.87
N SER A 165 12.07 -29.41 -21.46
CA SER A 165 10.76 -29.48 -22.12
C SER A 165 10.73 -28.86 -23.51
N GLY A 166 11.74 -28.07 -23.88
CA GLY A 166 11.76 -27.32 -25.13
C GLY A 166 10.80 -26.13 -25.16
N GLN A 167 10.00 -25.89 -24.12
CA GLN A 167 9.14 -24.70 -24.07
C GLN A 167 9.99 -23.42 -23.95
N LYS A 168 9.67 -22.42 -24.77
CA LYS A 168 10.26 -21.08 -24.77
C LYS A 168 9.17 -20.03 -24.61
N ASP A 169 9.55 -18.79 -24.33
CA ASP A 169 8.58 -17.70 -24.13
C ASP A 169 7.77 -17.42 -25.40
N GLY A 170 8.42 -17.58 -26.56
CA GLY A 170 7.80 -17.29 -27.84
C GLY A 170 7.20 -18.50 -28.57
N TYR A 171 7.50 -19.75 -28.18
CA TYR A 171 7.07 -20.96 -28.92
C TYR A 171 7.33 -22.26 -28.12
N TYR A 172 6.67 -23.35 -28.51
CA TYR A 172 7.00 -24.69 -28.07
C TYR A 172 8.00 -25.33 -29.04
N ASP A 173 9.23 -25.54 -28.60
CA ASP A 173 10.25 -26.28 -29.35
C ASP A 173 10.21 -27.78 -29.01
N HIS A 174 11.02 -28.55 -29.73
CA HIS A 174 11.27 -29.94 -29.40
C HIS A 174 11.93 -30.06 -28.03
N ALA A 175 11.41 -30.97 -27.22
CA ALA A 175 12.00 -31.39 -25.97
C ALA A 175 13.33 -32.12 -26.18
N ALA A 176 14.16 -32.13 -25.14
CA ALA A 176 15.46 -32.76 -25.16
C ALA A 176 15.77 -33.48 -23.85
N ILE A 177 16.63 -34.50 -23.93
CA ILE A 177 17.33 -35.07 -22.78
C ILE A 177 18.78 -34.60 -22.82
N ILE A 178 19.35 -34.36 -21.64
CA ILE A 178 20.73 -33.89 -21.50
C ILE A 178 21.45 -34.84 -20.55
N LEU A 179 22.56 -35.42 -20.98
CA LEU A 179 23.36 -36.33 -20.14
C LEU A 179 24.02 -35.53 -19.02
N LYS A 180 23.84 -35.97 -17.77
CA LYS A 180 24.43 -35.30 -16.60
C LYS A 180 25.96 -35.45 -16.60
N PRO A 181 26.71 -34.41 -16.17
CA PRO A 181 28.15 -34.53 -15.93
C PRO A 181 28.47 -35.69 -14.99
N GLY A 182 29.45 -36.53 -15.36
CA GLY A 182 29.87 -37.69 -14.58
C GLY A 182 29.03 -38.96 -14.74
N SER A 183 27.88 -38.89 -15.43
CA SER A 183 27.07 -40.08 -15.74
C SER A 183 27.65 -40.87 -16.92
N GLN A 184 27.50 -42.19 -16.88
CA GLN A 184 27.93 -43.07 -17.98
C GLN A 184 26.98 -42.96 -19.18
N PRO A 185 27.48 -42.68 -20.40
CA PRO A 185 26.64 -42.63 -21.59
C PRO A 185 26.06 -44.01 -21.92
N PRO A 186 24.94 -44.07 -22.67
CA PRO A 186 24.35 -45.32 -23.11
C PRO A 186 25.33 -46.08 -24.01
N THR A 187 25.39 -47.39 -23.81
CA THR A 187 26.29 -48.28 -24.57
C THR A 187 25.61 -48.83 -25.81
N GLY A 188 24.30 -49.13 -25.71
CA GLY A 188 23.50 -49.72 -26.76
C GLY A 188 22.49 -48.78 -27.39
N GLN A 189 21.53 -49.39 -28.09
CA GLN A 189 20.34 -48.72 -28.59
C GLN A 189 19.42 -48.34 -27.42
N THR A 190 18.67 -47.24 -27.55
CA THR A 190 17.88 -46.72 -26.44
C THR A 190 16.43 -46.48 -26.82
N VAL A 191 15.56 -46.46 -25.81
CA VAL A 191 14.16 -46.08 -25.95
C VAL A 191 13.77 -45.12 -24.84
N VAL A 192 12.99 -44.10 -25.19
CA VAL A 192 12.50 -43.06 -24.27
C VAL A 192 10.97 -43.15 -24.18
N PHE A 193 10.46 -43.29 -22.97
CA PHE A 193 9.03 -43.24 -22.62
C PHE A 193 8.73 -41.87 -22.03
N LEU A 194 7.77 -41.16 -22.60
CA LEU A 194 7.43 -39.80 -22.18
C LEU A 194 5.92 -39.55 -22.25
N ASP A 195 5.48 -38.52 -21.52
CA ASP A 195 4.12 -38.01 -21.62
C ASP A 195 4.16 -36.63 -22.30
N TYR A 196 3.30 -36.41 -23.28
CA TYR A 196 3.28 -35.16 -24.05
C TYR A 196 1.88 -34.81 -24.52
N PHE A 197 1.67 -33.54 -24.87
CA PHE A 197 0.44 -33.10 -25.51
C PHE A 197 0.58 -33.10 -27.02
N THR A 198 -0.40 -33.72 -27.68
CA THR A 198 -0.64 -33.47 -29.10
C THR A 198 -1.60 -32.30 -29.25
N HIS A 199 -1.37 -31.48 -30.27
CA HIS A 199 -2.23 -30.35 -30.58
C HIS A 199 -3.10 -30.67 -31.80
N SER A 200 -4.32 -30.14 -31.83
CA SER A 200 -5.17 -30.25 -33.02
C SER A 200 -4.46 -29.72 -34.27
N THR A 201 -4.72 -30.37 -35.41
CA THR A 201 -4.09 -30.11 -36.71
C THR A 201 -4.60 -28.82 -37.39
N SER A 202 -5.59 -28.14 -36.79
CA SER A 202 -6.15 -26.92 -37.35
C SER A 202 -5.10 -25.79 -37.31
N PRO A 203 -4.79 -25.17 -38.46
CA PRO A 203 -3.85 -24.07 -38.53
C PRO A 203 -4.42 -22.84 -37.83
N GLY A 204 -3.87 -22.54 -36.65
CA GLY A 204 -4.09 -21.27 -35.96
C GLY A 204 -5.04 -21.39 -34.78
N GLY A 205 -4.70 -20.68 -33.70
CA GLY A 205 -5.50 -20.63 -32.49
C GLY A 205 -4.70 -20.49 -31.21
N TYR A 206 -5.40 -20.16 -30.14
CA TYR A 206 -4.91 -20.11 -28.77
C TYR A 206 -5.15 -21.43 -28.04
N ILE A 207 -4.41 -21.62 -26.95
CA ILE A 207 -4.62 -22.67 -25.95
C ILE A 207 -5.13 -21.97 -24.69
N SER A 208 -6.19 -22.48 -24.09
CA SER A 208 -6.72 -22.00 -22.81
C SER A 208 -7.02 -23.17 -21.89
N GLY A 209 -7.50 -22.92 -20.66
CA GLY A 209 -7.99 -24.00 -19.79
C GLY A 209 -8.99 -24.95 -20.46
N LYS A 210 -9.85 -24.45 -21.37
CA LYS A 210 -10.82 -25.25 -22.14
C LYS A 210 -10.21 -26.07 -23.28
N SER A 211 -8.94 -25.85 -23.61
CA SER A 211 -8.21 -26.63 -24.62
C SER A 211 -7.80 -28.01 -24.10
N TYR A 212 -7.74 -28.18 -22.78
CA TYR A 212 -7.45 -29.44 -22.11
C TYR A 212 -8.73 -30.24 -21.88
N THR A 213 -8.61 -31.56 -21.72
CA THR A 213 -9.74 -32.41 -21.32
C THR A 213 -10.25 -32.04 -19.93
N ASN A 214 -11.56 -32.08 -19.71
CA ASN A 214 -12.19 -31.76 -18.41
C ASN A 214 -11.55 -32.50 -17.23
N SER A 215 -11.15 -33.77 -17.41
CA SER A 215 -10.50 -34.55 -16.35
C SER A 215 -9.20 -33.91 -15.87
N LEU A 216 -8.34 -33.43 -16.78
CA LEU A 216 -7.09 -32.74 -16.45
C LEU A 216 -7.33 -31.37 -15.82
N TYR A 217 -8.41 -30.70 -16.23
CA TYR A 217 -8.81 -29.43 -15.65
C TYR A 217 -9.30 -29.63 -14.20
N GLU A 218 -10.18 -30.60 -13.95
CA GLU A 218 -10.74 -30.90 -12.64
C GLU A 218 -9.70 -31.52 -11.68
N SER A 219 -8.75 -32.31 -12.19
CA SER A 219 -7.69 -32.95 -11.39
C SER A 219 -6.46 -32.07 -11.14
N GLU A 220 -6.46 -30.84 -11.65
CA GLU A 220 -5.35 -29.88 -11.51
C GLU A 220 -4.02 -30.34 -12.11
N GLN A 221 -4.11 -31.09 -13.21
CA GLN A 221 -2.93 -31.65 -13.88
C GLN A 221 -2.45 -30.80 -15.06
N ILE A 222 -3.03 -29.62 -15.30
CA ILE A 222 -2.54 -28.68 -16.31
C ILE A 222 -1.18 -28.12 -15.86
N PRO A 223 -0.11 -28.22 -16.68
CA PRO A 223 1.22 -27.79 -16.27
C PRO A 223 1.36 -26.27 -16.02
N ILE A 224 2.35 -25.91 -15.19
CA ILE A 224 2.81 -24.53 -14.99
C ILE A 224 4.01 -24.30 -15.89
N TYR A 225 4.00 -23.22 -16.67
CA TYR A 225 5.14 -22.80 -17.49
C TYR A 225 6.03 -21.83 -16.69
N LYS A 226 7.35 -22.00 -16.79
CA LYS A 226 8.33 -21.07 -16.23
C LYS A 226 9.04 -20.34 -17.36
N SER A 227 8.90 -19.02 -17.39
CA SER A 227 9.53 -18.15 -18.39
C SER A 227 11.04 -18.07 -18.21
N SER A 228 11.76 -17.63 -19.25
CA SER A 228 13.19 -17.33 -19.16
C SER A 228 13.51 -16.22 -18.15
N SER A 229 12.54 -15.33 -17.86
CA SER A 229 12.62 -14.31 -16.79
C SER A 229 12.54 -14.91 -15.38
N GLY A 230 12.10 -16.16 -15.25
CA GLY A 230 11.84 -16.82 -13.98
C GLY A 230 10.39 -16.73 -13.49
N GLU A 231 9.53 -15.96 -14.16
CA GLU A 231 8.10 -15.87 -13.86
C GLU A 231 7.37 -17.19 -14.12
N LEU A 232 6.39 -17.48 -13.26
CA LEU A 232 5.53 -18.66 -13.36
C LEU A 232 4.18 -18.29 -13.96
N TYR A 233 3.79 -18.98 -15.02
CA TYR A 233 2.53 -18.82 -15.71
C TYR A 233 1.70 -20.08 -15.52
N ASN A 234 0.57 -19.96 -14.82
CA ASN A 234 -0.39 -21.05 -14.72
C ASN A 234 -1.12 -21.19 -16.06
N LEU A 235 -0.84 -22.25 -16.81
CA LEU A 235 -1.43 -22.43 -18.15
C LEU A 235 -2.95 -22.69 -18.11
N ARG A 236 -3.50 -23.02 -16.94
CA ARG A 236 -4.94 -23.09 -16.71
C ARG A 236 -5.60 -21.72 -16.88
N ASP A 237 -4.94 -20.67 -16.40
CA ASP A 237 -5.46 -19.29 -16.32
C ASP A 237 -4.86 -18.39 -17.39
N SER A 238 -4.20 -18.98 -18.40
CA SER A 238 -3.53 -18.27 -19.48
C SER A 238 -4.22 -18.53 -20.81
N ILE A 239 -4.23 -17.51 -21.66
CA ILE A 239 -4.52 -17.66 -23.09
C ILE A 239 -3.17 -17.69 -23.81
N ASP A 240 -2.75 -18.89 -24.20
CA ASP A 240 -1.44 -19.16 -24.77
C ASP A 240 -1.52 -19.18 -26.31
N PHE A 241 -0.90 -18.18 -26.94
CA PHE A 241 -0.79 -18.03 -28.39
C PHE A 241 0.51 -18.61 -28.97
N ARG A 242 1.36 -19.23 -28.14
CA ARG A 242 2.66 -19.69 -28.60
C ARG A 242 2.50 -20.75 -29.69
N PRO A 243 3.15 -20.56 -30.86
CA PRO A 243 3.17 -21.56 -31.91
C PRO A 243 3.90 -22.81 -31.42
N VAL A 244 3.54 -23.95 -32.01
CA VAL A 244 4.13 -25.24 -31.68
C VAL A 244 4.91 -25.76 -32.87
N ARG A 245 6.17 -26.10 -32.65
CA ARG A 245 6.98 -26.76 -33.68
C ARG A 245 6.38 -28.12 -34.01
N ALA A 246 6.24 -28.41 -35.30
CA ALA A 246 5.74 -29.69 -35.76
C ALA A 246 6.66 -30.85 -35.30
N SER A 247 6.06 -32.02 -35.06
CA SER A 247 6.82 -33.24 -34.70
C SER A 247 7.80 -33.63 -35.81
N GLY A 248 8.90 -34.30 -35.46
CA GLY A 248 9.90 -34.75 -36.42
C GLY A 248 9.40 -35.79 -37.42
N VAL A 249 8.27 -36.47 -37.16
CA VAL A 249 7.61 -37.34 -38.16
C VAL A 249 6.82 -36.54 -39.22
N ASP A 250 6.49 -35.28 -38.92
CA ASP A 250 5.68 -34.39 -39.76
C ASP A 250 6.51 -33.24 -40.39
N ALA A 251 7.80 -33.17 -40.05
CA ALA A 251 8.68 -32.09 -40.44
C ALA A 251 10.10 -32.60 -40.69
N ASN A 252 10.62 -32.35 -41.89
CA ASN A 252 12.04 -32.53 -42.18
C ASN A 252 12.87 -31.59 -41.27
N PRO A 253 13.68 -32.11 -40.33
CA PRO A 253 14.44 -31.32 -39.37
C PRO A 253 15.59 -30.54 -40.03
N TYR A 254 16.04 -30.98 -41.20
CA TYR A 254 16.97 -30.26 -42.07
C TYR A 254 16.63 -30.59 -43.52
N ILE A 255 16.23 -29.61 -44.31
CA ILE A 255 16.05 -29.88 -45.74
C ILE A 255 17.43 -29.92 -46.37
N LEU A 256 17.90 -31.13 -46.66
CA LEU A 256 19.06 -31.35 -47.52
C LEU A 256 18.59 -31.26 -48.97
N THR A 257 18.80 -30.11 -49.60
CA THR A 257 18.68 -30.05 -51.06
C THR A 257 19.95 -30.62 -51.66
N ASN A 258 19.89 -31.88 -52.06
CA ASN A 258 20.96 -32.50 -52.82
C ASN A 258 21.10 -31.72 -54.13
N LEU A 259 22.30 -31.22 -54.38
CA LEU A 259 22.64 -30.69 -55.68
C LEU A 259 22.92 -31.88 -56.58
N SER A 260 22.33 -31.92 -57.76
CA SER A 260 22.67 -32.94 -58.77
C SER A 260 24.15 -32.84 -59.20
N ALA A 261 24.86 -31.79 -58.80
CA ALA A 261 26.28 -31.59 -59.07
C ALA A 261 27.21 -32.45 -58.21
N LYS A 262 28.28 -32.93 -58.84
CA LYS A 262 29.42 -33.55 -58.17
C LYS A 262 30.56 -32.55 -58.08
N VAL A 263 31.20 -32.45 -56.91
CA VAL A 263 32.28 -31.48 -56.64
C VAL A 263 33.58 -32.15 -56.25
N ASN A 264 34.67 -31.46 -56.56
CA ASN A 264 36.00 -31.80 -56.10
C ASN A 264 36.45 -30.76 -55.06
N THR A 265 37.00 -31.24 -53.95
CA THR A 265 37.61 -30.41 -52.90
C THR A 265 39.08 -30.79 -52.74
N VAL A 266 39.93 -29.81 -52.43
CA VAL A 266 41.37 -30.01 -52.20
C VAL A 266 41.65 -29.65 -50.74
N VAL A 267 42.55 -30.39 -50.10
CA VAL A 267 42.93 -30.16 -48.70
C VAL A 267 43.37 -28.71 -48.51
N ASN A 268 42.87 -28.06 -47.45
CA ASN A 268 43.16 -26.67 -47.08
C ASN A 268 42.78 -25.61 -48.13
N SER A 269 42.15 -26.00 -49.25
CA SER A 269 41.67 -25.07 -50.26
C SER A 269 40.29 -24.52 -49.89
N VAL A 270 40.16 -23.22 -50.00
CA VAL A 270 38.92 -22.46 -49.72
C VAL A 270 37.97 -22.47 -50.93
N LEU A 271 38.37 -23.09 -52.04
CA LEU A 271 37.59 -23.16 -53.28
C LEU A 271 36.98 -24.56 -53.47
N VAL A 272 35.69 -24.60 -53.78
CA VAL A 272 34.96 -25.82 -54.18
C VAL A 272 34.61 -25.72 -55.65
N ARG A 273 34.93 -26.75 -56.44
CA ARG A 273 34.73 -26.76 -57.90
C ARG A 273 33.84 -27.94 -58.32
N ALA A 274 32.92 -27.71 -59.25
CA ALA A 274 32.18 -28.79 -59.90
C ALA A 274 33.12 -29.66 -60.74
N ASN A 275 32.89 -30.98 -60.79
CA ASN A 275 33.65 -31.87 -61.65
C ASN A 275 33.10 -31.85 -63.06
N THR A 276 33.76 -31.10 -63.95
CA THR A 276 33.35 -30.90 -65.35
C THR A 276 33.44 -32.13 -66.26
N SER A 277 33.94 -33.27 -65.76
CA SER A 277 34.07 -34.51 -66.53
C SER A 277 32.83 -35.41 -66.45
N LEU A 278 31.84 -35.04 -65.63
CA LEU A 278 30.57 -35.77 -65.47
C LEU A 278 29.42 -34.99 -66.13
N THR A 279 28.23 -35.57 -66.19
CA THR A 279 27.08 -34.97 -66.90
C THR A 279 26.32 -33.91 -66.08
N SER A 280 26.68 -33.67 -64.81
CA SER A 280 26.06 -32.67 -63.93
C SER A 280 27.10 -31.73 -63.31
N ASN A 281 27.35 -30.61 -63.99
CA ASN A 281 28.50 -29.72 -63.75
C ASN A 281 28.10 -28.33 -63.22
N VAL A 282 26.87 -28.16 -62.74
CA VAL A 282 26.32 -26.83 -62.38
C VAL A 282 25.83 -26.82 -60.94
N LEU A 283 26.36 -25.90 -60.13
CA LEU A 283 26.07 -25.79 -58.70
C LEU A 283 24.76 -25.00 -58.41
N ASN A 284 23.57 -25.54 -58.72
CA ASN A 284 22.28 -24.81 -58.60
C ASN A 284 21.15 -25.65 -57.95
N PRO A 285 20.51 -25.29 -56.78
CA PRO A 285 19.90 -23.97 -56.44
C PRO A 285 20.20 -23.39 -55.02
N PRO A 286 19.68 -22.18 -54.70
CA PRO A 286 20.49 -20.97 -54.66
C PRO A 286 21.59 -21.04 -53.60
N ILE A 287 22.79 -21.43 -54.03
CA ILE A 287 24.00 -21.21 -53.23
C ILE A 287 24.35 -19.74 -53.36
N LYS A 288 24.28 -19.00 -52.26
CA LYS A 288 24.67 -17.59 -52.16
C LYS A 288 25.66 -17.41 -51.02
N GLU A 289 26.26 -16.24 -50.90
CA GLU A 289 27.05 -15.89 -49.72
C GLU A 289 26.22 -16.09 -48.44
N GLY A 290 26.81 -16.74 -47.44
CA GLY A 290 26.16 -17.13 -46.18
C GLY A 290 25.47 -18.51 -46.18
N THR A 291 25.33 -19.19 -47.32
CA THR A 291 24.73 -20.53 -47.38
C THR A 291 25.65 -21.58 -46.72
N ILE A 292 25.11 -22.45 -45.85
CA ILE A 292 25.85 -23.59 -45.30
C ILE A 292 25.75 -24.76 -46.29
N ILE A 293 26.89 -25.27 -46.72
CA ILE A 293 27.00 -26.44 -47.60
C ILE A 293 27.66 -27.58 -46.84
N ARG A 294 27.30 -28.81 -47.21
CA ARG A 294 27.91 -30.04 -46.68
C ARG A 294 28.48 -30.86 -47.83
N ILE A 295 29.76 -31.24 -47.69
CA ILE A 295 30.48 -32.10 -48.65
C ILE A 295 31.25 -33.14 -47.84
N ASN A 296 31.04 -34.43 -48.15
CA ASN A 296 31.72 -35.57 -47.52
C ASN A 296 31.76 -35.51 -45.97
N GLY A 297 30.64 -35.08 -45.36
CA GLY A 297 30.50 -35.01 -43.91
C GLY A 297 30.92 -33.67 -43.28
N GLU A 298 31.74 -32.86 -43.94
CA GLU A 298 32.18 -31.56 -43.43
C GLU A 298 31.29 -30.41 -43.91
N GLN A 299 30.95 -29.47 -43.01
CA GLN A 299 30.14 -28.29 -43.31
C GLN A 299 30.99 -27.04 -43.44
N ARG A 300 30.65 -26.17 -44.39
CA ARG A 300 31.29 -24.86 -44.57
C ARG A 300 30.26 -23.81 -44.98
N THR A 301 30.51 -22.57 -44.60
CA THR A 301 29.71 -21.42 -45.05
C THR A 301 30.27 -20.91 -46.36
N VAL A 302 29.43 -20.56 -47.32
CA VAL A 302 29.87 -19.98 -48.59
C VAL A 302 30.21 -18.50 -48.38
N ASN A 303 31.44 -18.13 -48.70
CA ASN A 303 31.93 -16.75 -48.61
C ASN A 303 31.62 -15.96 -49.88
N SER A 304 31.67 -16.59 -51.05
CA SER A 304 31.28 -15.95 -52.31
C SER A 304 31.03 -16.96 -53.44
N VAL A 305 30.18 -16.60 -54.39
CA VAL A 305 29.91 -17.39 -55.60
C VAL A 305 30.69 -16.76 -56.76
N ILE A 306 31.73 -17.46 -57.23
CA ILE A 306 32.65 -16.89 -58.24
C ILE A 306 32.07 -17.07 -59.64
N ASN A 307 31.53 -18.26 -59.95
CA ASN A 307 30.83 -18.56 -61.20
C ASN A 307 29.98 -19.83 -61.05
N ALA A 308 29.29 -20.25 -62.11
CA ALA A 308 28.36 -21.40 -62.11
C ALA A 308 29.01 -22.76 -61.76
N THR A 309 30.34 -22.84 -61.71
CA THR A 309 31.10 -24.06 -61.46
C THR A 309 32.00 -23.98 -60.23
N THR A 310 32.15 -22.81 -59.61
CA THR A 310 33.12 -22.57 -58.52
C THR A 310 32.58 -21.60 -57.47
N ILE A 311 32.73 -21.99 -56.19
CA ILE A 311 32.37 -21.18 -55.01
C ILE A 311 33.56 -21.10 -54.03
N SER A 312 33.61 -20.06 -53.22
CA SER A 312 34.55 -19.94 -52.09
C SER A 312 33.83 -20.15 -50.75
N VAL A 313 34.50 -20.75 -49.77
CA VAL A 313 33.93 -21.12 -48.47
C VAL A 313 34.66 -20.48 -47.29
N SER A 314 34.18 -20.66 -46.06
CA SER A 314 34.72 -19.99 -44.85
C SER A 314 36.10 -20.47 -44.42
N SER A 315 36.46 -21.70 -44.74
CA SER A 315 37.78 -22.30 -44.46
C SER A 315 38.00 -23.53 -45.34
N GLY A 316 39.26 -23.96 -45.48
CA GLY A 316 39.61 -25.13 -46.28
C GLY A 316 39.03 -26.45 -45.73
N PHE A 317 38.84 -27.43 -46.61
CA PHE A 317 38.42 -28.78 -46.21
C PHE A 317 39.60 -29.59 -45.69
N THR A 318 39.38 -30.40 -44.64
CA THR A 318 40.46 -31.17 -44.00
C THR A 318 40.88 -32.38 -44.85
N THR A 319 39.96 -32.87 -45.68
CA THR A 319 40.17 -34.02 -46.57
C THR A 319 39.77 -33.65 -47.99
N ALA A 320 40.61 -33.98 -48.98
CA ALA A 320 40.25 -33.83 -50.38
C ALA A 320 39.23 -34.90 -50.78
N CYS A 321 38.23 -34.54 -51.56
CA CYS A 321 37.31 -35.50 -52.17
C CYS A 321 37.25 -35.29 -53.69
N THR A 322 37.12 -36.39 -54.41
CA THR A 322 36.80 -36.39 -55.85
C THR A 322 35.39 -36.93 -56.03
N ASN A 323 34.56 -36.24 -56.81
CA ASN A 323 33.15 -36.59 -57.05
C ASN A 323 32.24 -36.62 -55.81
N GLY A 324 32.51 -35.77 -54.82
CA GLY A 324 31.68 -35.64 -53.63
C GLY A 324 30.29 -35.08 -53.99
N THR A 325 29.23 -35.63 -53.38
CA THR A 325 27.91 -35.01 -53.43
C THR A 325 27.90 -33.77 -52.53
N ILE A 326 27.36 -32.67 -53.04
CA ILE A 326 27.17 -31.42 -52.30
C ILE A 326 25.69 -31.24 -51.98
N SER A 327 25.39 -30.88 -50.74
CA SER A 327 24.03 -30.59 -50.27
C SER A 327 24.01 -29.26 -49.52
N VAL A 328 22.98 -28.44 -49.74
CA VAL A 328 22.75 -27.22 -48.95
C VAL A 328 22.03 -27.61 -47.65
N VAL A 329 22.48 -27.07 -46.52
CA VAL A 329 21.90 -27.29 -45.20
C VAL A 329 21.16 -26.04 -44.77
N THR A 330 19.85 -26.13 -44.58
CA THR A 330 19.05 -25.06 -43.98
C THR A 330 18.38 -25.56 -42.69
N PRO A 331 18.34 -24.72 -41.62
CA PRO A 331 17.52 -25.02 -40.45
C PRO A 331 16.04 -24.87 -40.83
N SER A 332 15.23 -25.89 -40.58
CA SER A 332 13.78 -25.82 -40.79
C SER A 332 13.10 -25.32 -39.52
N MET A 333 12.60 -24.08 -39.55
CA MET A 333 11.51 -23.62 -38.69
C MET A 333 10.26 -23.47 -39.54
N VAL A 334 9.54 -24.56 -39.77
CA VAL A 334 8.20 -24.50 -40.36
C VAL A 334 7.19 -24.42 -39.24
N LEU A 335 6.86 -23.19 -38.84
CA LEU A 335 5.69 -22.92 -38.02
C LEU A 335 4.46 -22.96 -38.93
N ARG A 336 3.56 -23.91 -38.72
CA ARG A 336 2.35 -24.01 -39.54
C ARG A 336 1.33 -23.00 -39.05
N SER A 337 0.91 -22.10 -39.96
CA SER A 337 -0.21 -21.14 -39.87
C SER A 337 -0.74 -20.88 -38.46
N SER A 338 0.07 -20.28 -37.61
CA SER A 338 -0.41 -19.62 -36.42
C SER A 338 -0.63 -18.16 -36.75
N VAL A 339 -1.84 -17.65 -36.53
CA VAL A 339 -2.07 -16.21 -36.35
C VAL A 339 -1.25 -15.81 -35.12
N LEU A 340 0.00 -15.42 -35.34
CA LEU A 340 0.83 -14.84 -34.30
C LEU A 340 0.44 -13.37 -34.21
N HIS A 341 -0.15 -12.99 -33.08
CA HIS A 341 -0.16 -11.57 -32.72
C HIS A 341 1.31 -11.13 -32.60
N LYS A 342 1.63 -10.02 -33.25
CA LYS A 342 2.97 -9.46 -33.19
C LYS A 342 3.21 -9.05 -31.73
N PRO A 343 4.34 -9.41 -31.10
CA PRO A 343 4.59 -9.13 -29.68
C PRO A 343 4.49 -7.64 -29.29
N ASP A 344 4.63 -6.73 -30.25
CA ASP A 344 4.56 -5.28 -30.08
C ASP A 344 3.25 -4.65 -30.60
N SER A 345 2.31 -5.45 -31.12
CA SER A 345 1.02 -4.95 -31.60
C SER A 345 -0.02 -4.97 -30.48
N PRO A 346 -0.84 -3.90 -30.32
CA PRO A 346 -1.94 -3.92 -29.36
C PRO A 346 -2.93 -5.01 -29.75
N PHE A 347 -3.33 -5.82 -28.77
CA PHE A 347 -4.30 -6.89 -28.89
C PHE A 347 -5.54 -6.53 -28.08
N GLU A 348 -6.70 -6.48 -28.75
CA GLU A 348 -8.00 -6.30 -28.11
C GLU A 348 -8.70 -7.65 -28.00
N LEU A 349 -9.17 -7.99 -26.79
CA LEU A 349 -9.84 -9.24 -26.47
C LEU A 349 -11.08 -8.95 -25.64
N ASP A 350 -12.20 -9.52 -26.06
CA ASP A 350 -13.37 -9.67 -25.20
C ASP A 350 -13.25 -11.02 -24.48
N PHE A 351 -13.11 -10.99 -23.14
CA PHE A 351 -13.01 -12.20 -22.33
C PHE A 351 -14.08 -12.21 -21.22
N GLU A 352 -14.71 -13.37 -21.05
CA GLU A 352 -15.64 -13.61 -19.96
C GLU A 352 -14.94 -14.41 -18.87
N TYR A 353 -15.06 -13.95 -17.63
CA TYR A 353 -14.46 -14.61 -16.49
C TYR A 353 -15.39 -14.65 -15.29
N TYR A 354 -15.20 -15.64 -14.43
CA TYR A 354 -15.96 -15.73 -13.18
C TYR A 354 -15.50 -14.63 -12.23
N LEU A 355 -16.45 -13.90 -11.69
CA LEU A 355 -16.18 -12.86 -10.70
C LEU A 355 -16.11 -13.46 -9.29
N PRO A 356 -15.30 -12.89 -8.39
CA PRO A 356 -15.34 -13.30 -6.98
C PRO A 356 -16.68 -12.91 -6.35
N ARG A 357 -17.07 -13.60 -5.28
CA ARG A 357 -18.26 -13.29 -4.49
C ARG A 357 -18.06 -13.63 -3.02
N ILE A 358 -18.88 -13.05 -2.15
CA ILE A 358 -18.88 -13.38 -0.72
C ILE A 358 -20.24 -13.99 -0.38
N ASP A 359 -20.25 -15.21 0.14
CA ASP A 359 -21.47 -15.86 0.62
C ASP A 359 -21.48 -15.85 2.16
N LYS A 360 -22.66 -15.98 2.78
CA LYS A 360 -22.83 -16.08 4.24
C LYS A 360 -23.59 -17.34 4.59
N VAL A 361 -23.11 -18.05 5.60
CA VAL A 361 -23.89 -19.12 6.25
C VAL A 361 -24.56 -18.54 7.47
N ILE A 362 -25.89 -18.57 7.47
CA ILE A 362 -26.74 -18.01 8.52
C ILE A 362 -27.52 -19.13 9.21
N ALA A 363 -27.80 -18.96 10.49
CA ALA A 363 -28.77 -19.76 11.23
C ALA A 363 -30.05 -18.95 11.44
N THR A 364 -31.19 -19.48 11.00
CA THR A 364 -32.49 -18.84 11.18
C THR A 364 -33.10 -19.19 12.54
N LYS A 365 -34.14 -18.44 12.94
CA LYS A 365 -34.91 -18.68 14.16
C LYS A 365 -35.54 -20.08 14.22
N GLU A 366 -35.83 -20.67 13.06
CA GLU A 366 -36.38 -22.03 12.90
C GLU A 366 -35.33 -23.13 13.12
N LYS A 367 -34.10 -22.76 13.51
CA LYS A 367 -32.95 -23.66 13.69
C LYS A 367 -32.47 -24.32 12.39
N GLU A 368 -32.69 -23.67 11.26
CA GLU A 368 -32.17 -24.10 9.96
C GLU A 368 -30.91 -23.32 9.59
N PHE A 369 -29.92 -23.99 9.00
CA PHE A 369 -28.79 -23.34 8.37
C PHE A 369 -29.13 -23.01 6.92
N LYS A 370 -29.00 -21.75 6.53
CA LYS A 370 -29.21 -21.29 5.15
C LYS A 370 -27.93 -20.65 4.60
N LEU A 371 -27.67 -20.90 3.33
CA LEU A 371 -26.62 -20.23 2.58
C LEU A 371 -27.23 -19.02 1.86
N VAL A 372 -26.79 -17.82 2.21
CA VAL A 372 -27.12 -16.59 1.50
C VAL A 372 -25.99 -16.32 0.50
N SER A 373 -26.30 -16.50 -0.78
CA SER A 373 -25.34 -16.25 -1.86
C SER A 373 -25.20 -14.75 -2.12
N GLY A 374 -23.96 -14.26 -2.22
CA GLY A 374 -23.68 -12.89 -2.61
C GLY A 374 -23.75 -12.68 -4.12
N VAL A 375 -23.81 -11.41 -4.54
CA VAL A 375 -23.75 -11.03 -5.95
C VAL A 375 -22.27 -11.03 -6.39
N PRO A 376 -21.90 -11.74 -7.47
CA PRO A 376 -20.53 -11.70 -7.99
C PRO A 376 -20.15 -10.29 -8.47
N SER A 377 -18.98 -9.81 -8.07
CA SER A 377 -18.47 -8.47 -8.39
C SER A 377 -16.95 -8.44 -8.28
N LEU A 378 -16.29 -7.58 -9.06
CA LEU A 378 -14.84 -7.29 -8.93
C LEU A 378 -14.45 -6.86 -7.50
N ASN A 379 -15.35 -6.13 -6.83
CA ASN A 379 -15.24 -5.79 -5.44
C ASN A 379 -16.47 -6.34 -4.70
N PRO A 380 -16.45 -7.63 -4.33
CA PRO A 380 -17.62 -8.31 -3.80
C PRO A 380 -18.03 -7.70 -2.46
N GLN A 381 -19.31 -7.40 -2.34
CA GLN A 381 -19.89 -6.86 -1.12
C GLN A 381 -20.58 -7.98 -0.34
N GLU A 382 -20.51 -7.89 0.98
CA GLU A 382 -21.17 -8.86 1.84
C GLU A 382 -22.70 -8.83 1.62
N PRO A 383 -23.37 -10.00 1.52
CA PRO A 383 -24.81 -10.03 1.36
C PRO A 383 -25.50 -9.55 2.65
N PHE A 384 -26.65 -8.89 2.45
CA PHE A 384 -27.53 -8.45 3.53
C PHE A 384 -28.19 -9.67 4.19
N VAL A 385 -28.28 -9.66 5.51
CA VAL A 385 -28.88 -10.72 6.33
C VAL A 385 -30.03 -10.13 7.13
N ASP A 386 -31.15 -10.83 7.19
CA ASP A 386 -32.33 -10.43 7.96
C ASP A 386 -32.05 -10.44 9.48
N GLU A 387 -32.73 -9.58 10.23
CA GLU A 387 -32.57 -9.43 11.68
C GLU A 387 -32.90 -10.72 12.45
N ASN A 388 -33.72 -11.60 11.88
CA ASN A 388 -34.09 -12.89 12.46
C ASN A 388 -33.06 -14.01 12.21
N ALA A 389 -31.92 -13.70 11.58
CA ALA A 389 -30.89 -14.65 11.24
C ALA A 389 -29.52 -14.27 11.81
N MET A 390 -28.79 -15.26 12.29
CA MET A 390 -27.46 -15.10 12.87
C MET A 390 -26.40 -15.60 11.89
N THR A 391 -25.45 -14.74 11.50
CA THR A 391 -24.34 -15.12 10.60
C THR A 391 -23.27 -15.90 11.37
N ILE A 392 -22.89 -17.08 10.88
CA ILE A 392 -21.90 -17.95 11.53
C ILE A 392 -20.58 -17.94 10.75
N TYR A 393 -20.64 -18.02 9.43
CA TYR A 393 -19.47 -17.96 8.56
C TYR A 393 -19.67 -16.97 7.43
N LYS A 394 -18.58 -16.30 7.05
CA LYS A 394 -18.47 -15.63 5.76
C LYS A 394 -17.54 -16.46 4.87
N LEU A 395 -17.97 -16.71 3.65
CA LEU A 395 -17.26 -17.50 2.66
C LEU A 395 -16.80 -16.53 1.58
N LYS A 396 -15.51 -16.24 1.52
CA LYS A 396 -14.93 -15.44 0.45
C LYS A 396 -14.55 -16.39 -0.68
N ILE A 397 -15.34 -16.38 -1.73
CA ILE A 397 -15.19 -17.21 -2.91
C ILE A 397 -14.41 -16.39 -3.95
N PRO A 398 -13.12 -16.68 -4.20
CA PRO A 398 -12.37 -15.96 -5.22
C PRO A 398 -12.92 -16.24 -6.63
N ALA A 399 -12.53 -15.39 -7.58
CA ALA A 399 -12.74 -15.68 -9.00
C ALA A 399 -12.08 -17.02 -9.34
N TYR A 400 -12.76 -17.87 -10.11
CA TYR A 400 -12.28 -19.21 -10.47
C TYR A 400 -11.86 -20.07 -9.26
N THR A 401 -12.82 -20.49 -8.44
CA THR A 401 -12.57 -21.49 -7.39
C THR A 401 -12.27 -22.88 -7.99
N ALA A 402 -10.99 -23.16 -8.22
CA ALA A 402 -10.53 -24.45 -8.70
C ALA A 402 -10.56 -25.54 -7.61
N THR A 403 -10.31 -25.17 -6.35
CA THR A 403 -10.32 -26.09 -5.21
C THR A 403 -11.16 -25.55 -4.05
N LEU A 404 -11.68 -26.46 -3.22
CA LEU A 404 -12.37 -26.10 -1.98
C LEU A 404 -11.49 -25.32 -1.00
N GLN A 405 -10.17 -25.50 -1.05
CA GLN A 405 -9.20 -24.80 -0.20
C GLN A 405 -9.03 -23.32 -0.57
N SER A 406 -9.36 -22.95 -1.80
CA SER A 406 -9.31 -21.54 -2.25
C SER A 406 -10.43 -20.68 -1.65
N VAL A 407 -11.46 -21.30 -1.06
CA VAL A 407 -12.53 -20.59 -0.37
C VAL A 407 -12.06 -20.25 1.04
N ASP A 408 -11.88 -18.96 1.30
CA ASP A 408 -11.52 -18.46 2.63
C ASP A 408 -12.76 -18.40 3.52
N LEU A 409 -12.65 -18.99 4.72
CA LEU A 409 -13.73 -19.14 5.69
C LEU A 409 -13.45 -18.26 6.90
N GLU A 410 -14.19 -17.16 7.03
CA GLU A 410 -14.12 -16.28 8.19
C GLU A 410 -15.22 -16.73 9.19
N TYR A 411 -14.80 -17.36 10.28
CA TYR A 411 -15.69 -17.72 11.38
C TYR A 411 -16.07 -16.48 12.19
N ILE A 412 -17.37 -16.27 12.39
CA ILE A 412 -17.88 -15.24 13.28
C ILE A 412 -18.27 -15.91 14.60
N GLU A 413 -17.56 -15.54 15.66
CA GLU A 413 -17.86 -16.01 16.99
C GLU A 413 -19.08 -15.27 17.56
N ASN A 414 -20.21 -15.97 17.65
CA ASN A 414 -21.42 -15.44 18.26
C ASN A 414 -21.50 -15.85 19.73
N ARG A 415 -20.90 -15.05 20.63
CA ARG A 415 -21.10 -15.19 22.09
C ARG A 415 -22.16 -14.23 22.59
N ARG A 416 -23.11 -14.75 23.36
CA ARG A 416 -24.08 -13.93 24.10
C ARG A 416 -23.52 -13.62 25.48
N TYR A 417 -23.03 -12.41 25.68
CA TYR A 417 -22.81 -11.88 27.03
C TYR A 417 -24.09 -11.23 27.53
N THR A 418 -24.51 -11.55 28.74
CA THR A 418 -25.58 -10.78 29.40
C THR A 418 -25.01 -9.47 29.92
N MET A 419 -25.84 -8.45 30.14
CA MET A 419 -25.38 -7.19 30.76
C MET A 419 -24.70 -7.41 32.11
N ARG A 420 -25.08 -8.46 32.86
CA ARG A 420 -24.42 -8.86 34.11
C ARG A 420 -23.01 -9.42 33.86
N ASP A 421 -22.84 -10.22 32.81
CA ASP A 421 -21.53 -10.77 32.46
C ASP A 421 -20.60 -9.68 31.92
N ILE A 422 -21.13 -8.72 31.14
CA ILE A 422 -20.39 -7.54 30.68
C ILE A 422 -19.96 -6.70 31.88
N SER A 423 -20.86 -6.43 32.84
CA SER A 423 -20.53 -5.68 34.07
C SER A 423 -19.42 -6.34 34.86
N ARG A 424 -19.45 -7.68 35.03
CA ARG A 424 -18.38 -8.42 35.71
C ARG A 424 -17.05 -8.40 34.95
N LEU A 425 -17.11 -8.42 33.62
CA LEU A 425 -15.91 -8.31 32.78
C LEU A 425 -15.30 -6.91 32.86
N ASP A 426 -16.14 -5.87 32.89
CA ASP A 426 -15.73 -4.48 33.03
C ASP A 426 -15.08 -4.22 34.40
N GLU A 427 -15.71 -4.68 35.49
CA GLU A 427 -15.12 -4.65 36.84
C GLU A 427 -13.77 -5.36 36.87
N ARG A 428 -13.68 -6.55 36.26
CA ARG A 428 -12.42 -7.30 36.21
C ARG A 428 -11.36 -6.58 35.37
N LEU A 429 -11.75 -5.94 34.28
CA LEU A 429 -10.83 -5.20 33.41
C LEU A 429 -10.29 -3.97 34.14
N ALA A 430 -11.14 -3.21 34.83
CA ALA A 430 -10.73 -2.07 35.65
C ALA A 430 -9.72 -2.48 36.75
N LEU A 431 -9.96 -3.62 37.41
CA LEU A 431 -9.01 -4.16 38.38
C LEU A 431 -7.67 -4.56 37.74
N VAL A 432 -7.70 -5.20 36.57
CA VAL A 432 -6.49 -5.60 35.84
C VAL A 432 -5.70 -4.37 35.36
N GLU A 433 -6.38 -3.33 34.88
CA GLU A 433 -5.75 -2.08 34.47
C GLU A 433 -5.06 -1.40 35.65
N LYS A 434 -5.73 -1.32 36.80
CA LYS A 434 -5.15 -0.82 38.05
C LYS A 434 -3.88 -1.58 38.45
N ASP A 435 -3.95 -2.90 38.46
CA ASP A 435 -2.79 -3.75 38.80
C ASP A 435 -1.62 -3.55 37.82
N ILE A 436 -1.91 -3.35 36.53
CA ILE A 436 -0.88 -3.08 35.52
C ILE A 436 -0.26 -1.69 35.75
N GLN A 437 -1.06 -0.67 36.05
CA GLN A 437 -0.56 0.68 36.31
C GLN A 437 0.35 0.71 37.54
N LEU A 438 -0.06 0.10 38.65
CA LEU A 438 0.74 0.02 39.87
C LEU A 438 2.05 -0.75 39.64
N ARG A 439 1.99 -1.91 38.97
CA ARG A 439 3.20 -2.68 38.61
C ARG A 439 4.14 -1.92 37.68
N LYS A 440 3.59 -1.11 36.78
CA LYS A 440 4.40 -0.28 35.89
C LYS A 440 5.13 0.81 36.68
N LEU A 441 4.42 1.53 37.54
CA LEU A 441 5.01 2.55 38.42
C LEU A 441 6.06 1.96 39.36
N GLU A 442 5.82 0.76 39.89
CA GLU A 442 6.80 0.02 40.68
C GLU A 442 8.07 -0.26 39.88
N ASN A 443 7.95 -0.83 38.69
CA ASN A 443 9.10 -1.12 37.82
C ASN A 443 9.84 0.14 37.39
N ASP A 444 9.12 1.20 37.02
CA ASP A 444 9.70 2.48 36.61
C ASP A 444 10.49 3.12 37.77
N THR A 445 9.97 3.05 39.00
CA THR A 445 10.66 3.58 40.20
C THR A 445 11.85 2.72 40.63
N ILE A 446 11.79 1.40 40.41
CA ILE A 446 12.96 0.52 40.62
C ILE A 446 14.06 0.82 39.60
N ALA A 447 13.69 1.14 38.35
CA ALA A 447 14.63 1.45 37.28
C ALA A 447 15.36 2.79 37.51
N ASP A 448 14.66 3.83 37.97
CA ASP A 448 15.26 5.12 38.35
C ASP A 448 14.90 5.48 39.80
N PRO A 449 15.64 4.95 40.80
CA PRO A 449 15.40 5.26 42.20
C PRO A 449 15.70 6.73 42.51
N PRO A 450 15.03 7.33 43.52
CA PRO A 450 15.25 8.72 43.90
C PRO A 450 16.71 8.97 44.29
N LYS A 451 17.28 10.05 43.74
CA LYS A 451 18.68 10.48 43.96
C LYS A 451 18.80 11.32 45.23
N SER A 452 20.00 11.34 45.82
CA SER A 452 20.26 12.22 46.97
C SER A 452 20.22 13.71 46.58
N PRO A 453 19.52 14.59 47.32
CA PRO A 453 19.53 16.04 47.08
C PRO A 453 20.92 16.67 47.17
N GLU A 454 21.78 16.09 48.03
CA GLU A 454 23.14 16.58 48.28
C GLU A 454 24.18 15.97 47.32
N THR A 455 23.87 14.84 46.68
CA THR A 455 24.78 14.17 45.73
C THR A 455 23.98 13.46 44.64
N PRO A 456 23.65 14.14 43.52
CA PRO A 456 22.73 13.64 42.50
C PRO A 456 23.19 12.37 41.75
N THR A 457 24.43 11.93 41.95
CA THR A 457 25.03 10.76 41.31
C THR A 457 24.86 9.46 42.10
N ILE A 458 24.33 9.52 43.33
CA ILE A 458 24.13 8.36 44.20
C ILE A 458 22.64 8.08 44.34
N ASN A 459 22.23 6.88 43.92
CA ASN A 459 20.88 6.36 44.10
C ASN A 459 20.63 6.01 45.57
N LYS A 460 19.48 6.42 46.13
CA LYS A 460 19.12 6.00 47.49
C LYS A 460 18.72 4.51 47.49
N PRO A 461 19.15 3.72 48.49
CA PRO A 461 18.66 2.35 48.64
C PRO A 461 17.15 2.36 48.93
N ILE A 462 16.40 1.58 48.16
CA ILE A 462 14.95 1.40 48.36
C ILE A 462 14.75 0.39 49.48
N TYR A 463 14.32 0.85 50.66
CA TYR A 463 13.96 -0.02 51.80
C TYR A 463 12.47 -0.39 51.82
N GLY A 464 11.66 0.36 51.08
CA GLY A 464 10.23 0.16 50.89
C GLY A 464 9.72 1.16 49.87
N LEU A 465 8.78 0.74 49.04
CA LEU A 465 8.12 1.58 48.03
C LEU A 465 6.62 1.55 48.31
N VAL A 466 6.01 2.72 48.39
CA VAL A 466 4.55 2.88 48.37
C VAL A 466 4.22 3.56 47.05
N VAL A 467 3.38 2.91 46.25
CA VAL A 467 2.93 3.40 44.95
C VAL A 467 1.46 3.74 45.06
N ASP A 468 1.10 4.96 44.68
CA ASP A 468 -0.27 5.47 44.69
C ASP A 468 -0.57 6.18 43.37
N GLU A 469 -1.83 6.12 42.94
CA GLU A 469 -2.37 6.77 41.76
C GLU A 469 -2.78 8.23 42.04
N PHE A 470 -2.72 8.68 43.31
CA PHE A 470 -3.12 10.02 43.77
C PHE A 470 -4.54 10.36 43.28
N VAL A 471 -5.47 9.44 43.48
CA VAL A 471 -6.90 9.63 43.19
C VAL A 471 -7.67 9.91 44.47
N ASP A 472 -7.31 9.22 45.55
CA ASP A 472 -7.95 9.35 46.86
C ASP A 472 -6.93 9.57 47.98
N LEU A 473 -7.42 9.87 49.17
CA LEU A 473 -6.61 10.06 50.37
C LEU A 473 -6.50 8.78 51.20
N SER A 474 -6.76 7.61 50.61
CA SER A 474 -6.85 6.35 51.37
C SER A 474 -5.52 5.89 51.98
N VAL A 475 -4.41 6.26 51.33
CA VAL A 475 -3.05 5.92 51.76
C VAL A 475 -2.50 6.95 52.75
N VAL A 476 -3.08 8.15 52.81
CA VAL A 476 -2.47 9.30 53.48
C VAL A 476 -3.12 9.59 54.84
N ASP A 477 -2.29 9.91 55.84
CA ASP A 477 -2.75 10.37 57.14
C ASP A 477 -3.18 11.84 57.09
N VAL A 478 -4.49 12.08 57.15
CA VAL A 478 -5.10 13.41 57.06
C VAL A 478 -5.05 14.21 58.37
N ASN A 479 -4.70 13.61 59.51
CA ASN A 479 -4.96 14.22 60.81
C ASN A 479 -3.90 15.21 61.29
N ASN A 480 -2.64 15.09 60.87
CA ASN A 480 -1.56 15.87 61.50
C ASN A 480 -0.76 16.76 60.54
N ASP A 481 -0.58 16.39 59.26
CA ASP A 481 0.42 17.08 58.40
C ASP A 481 0.08 17.15 56.90
N PHE A 482 -1.14 16.80 56.48
CA PHE A 482 -1.49 16.80 55.05
C PHE A 482 -1.73 18.23 54.51
N LYS A 483 -0.68 18.86 53.97
CA LYS A 483 -0.69 20.25 53.42
C LYS A 483 -0.65 20.29 51.88
N THR A 484 -1.16 19.26 51.23
CA THR A 484 -1.14 19.11 49.77
C THR A 484 -2.55 18.87 49.25
N SER A 485 -2.82 19.26 48.00
CA SER A 485 -4.07 18.99 47.30
C SER A 485 -3.84 17.94 46.23
N ILE A 486 -4.73 16.94 46.14
CA ILE A 486 -4.72 15.94 45.07
C ILE A 486 -5.60 16.47 43.93
N GLU A 487 -5.04 16.56 42.72
CA GLU A 487 -5.76 16.98 41.52
C GLU A 487 -5.45 16.01 40.38
N ASN A 488 -6.45 15.24 39.94
CA ASN A 488 -6.40 14.39 38.74
C ASN A 488 -5.16 13.49 38.63
N GLY A 489 -4.78 12.80 39.71
CA GLY A 489 -3.61 11.91 39.72
C GLY A 489 -2.27 12.59 39.98
N LEU A 490 -2.29 13.87 40.38
CA LEU A 490 -1.11 14.65 40.71
C LEU A 490 -1.23 15.27 42.11
N LEU A 491 -0.12 15.27 42.85
CA LEU A 491 0.01 15.96 44.12
C LEU A 491 0.42 17.42 43.88
N SER A 492 -0.34 18.37 44.42
CA SER A 492 -0.09 19.82 44.31
C SER A 492 -0.05 20.50 45.69
N ALA A 493 0.41 21.75 45.75
CA ALA A 493 0.38 22.53 47.00
C ALA A 493 -1.05 22.89 47.41
N LEU A 494 -1.28 23.14 48.70
CA LEU A 494 -2.58 23.56 49.23
C LEU A 494 -3.12 24.81 48.51
N LYS A 495 -4.35 24.75 48.00
CA LYS A 495 -5.07 25.87 47.38
C LYS A 495 -6.29 26.23 48.23
N VAL A 496 -6.40 27.49 48.66
CA VAL A 496 -7.54 28.01 49.43
C VAL A 496 -8.34 28.99 48.54
N PRO A 497 -9.55 28.63 48.06
CA PRO A 497 -10.36 29.52 47.26
C PRO A 497 -11.12 30.54 48.13
N ASN A 498 -10.97 31.84 47.82
CA ASN A 498 -11.73 32.93 48.44
C ASN A 498 -12.81 33.44 47.46
N VAL A 499 -14.04 33.65 47.94
CA VAL A 499 -15.17 34.13 47.13
C VAL A 499 -15.29 35.65 47.22
N PHE A 500 -15.53 36.34 46.10
CA PHE A 500 -15.84 37.78 46.08
C PHE A 500 -17.30 38.02 45.64
N SER A 501 -17.98 38.99 46.25
CA SER A 501 -19.37 39.40 45.93
C SER A 501 -19.40 40.78 45.29
N LEU A 502 -20.20 40.98 44.24
CA LEU A 502 -20.39 42.27 43.56
C LEU A 502 -21.65 43.00 44.06
N SER A 503 -21.56 44.30 44.29
CA SER A 503 -22.67 45.18 44.67
C SER A 503 -22.92 46.28 43.63
N THR A 504 -24.18 46.61 43.35
CA THR A 504 -24.54 47.67 42.39
C THR A 504 -24.44 49.07 43.03
N ILE A 505 -23.91 50.05 42.30
CA ILE A 505 -23.58 51.39 42.84
C ILE A 505 -24.61 52.46 42.42
N ASN A 506 -25.35 52.29 41.32
CA ASN A 506 -26.39 53.22 40.86
C ASN A 506 -27.55 52.48 40.18
N SER A 507 -28.78 52.65 40.68
CA SER A 507 -29.96 51.86 40.29
C SER A 507 -31.04 52.65 39.52
N ASN A 508 -30.70 53.83 38.97
CA ASN A 508 -31.73 54.71 38.39
C ASN A 508 -32.29 54.21 37.04
N ASP A 509 -31.50 53.45 36.26
CA ASP A 509 -31.91 52.90 34.94
C ASP A 509 -31.89 51.37 34.90
N VAL A 510 -31.91 50.73 36.07
CA VAL A 510 -31.70 49.28 36.21
C VAL A 510 -32.74 48.69 37.16
N LYS A 511 -33.38 47.61 36.75
CA LYS A 511 -34.33 46.83 37.56
C LYS A 511 -33.61 45.62 38.12
N ILE A 512 -33.52 45.52 39.45
CA ILE A 512 -32.89 44.40 40.16
C ILE A 512 -33.96 43.36 40.52
N ARG A 513 -33.73 42.10 40.12
CA ARG A 513 -34.58 40.95 40.46
C ARG A 513 -33.72 39.82 41.02
N ASP A 514 -33.73 39.58 42.33
CA ASP A 514 -32.98 38.50 42.99
C ASP A 514 -31.53 38.34 42.47
N LYS A 515 -31.30 37.48 41.45
CA LYS A 515 -30.00 37.22 40.82
C LYS A 515 -29.77 37.89 39.46
N PHE A 516 -30.75 38.59 38.92
CA PHE A 516 -30.70 39.25 37.62
C PHE A 516 -30.72 40.77 37.75
N ILE A 517 -29.84 41.42 37.01
CA ILE A 517 -29.75 42.86 36.86
C ILE A 517 -30.10 43.15 35.40
N THR A 518 -31.20 43.87 35.16
CA THR A 518 -31.71 44.18 33.81
C THR A 518 -31.85 45.69 33.63
N LEU A 519 -31.72 46.21 32.41
CA LEU A 519 -32.08 47.62 32.11
C LEU A 519 -33.55 47.89 32.46
N ASN A 520 -33.96 49.13 32.67
CA ASN A 520 -35.35 49.45 32.98
C ASN A 520 -36.28 49.08 31.80
N TYR A 521 -37.35 48.34 32.08
CA TYR A 521 -38.35 47.93 31.07
C TYR A 521 -39.76 47.86 31.66
N ASN A 522 -40.75 48.13 30.81
CA ASN A 522 -42.17 47.96 31.13
C ASN A 522 -42.61 46.53 30.81
N GLU A 523 -43.26 45.87 31.76
CA GLU A 523 -43.75 44.51 31.60
C GLU A 523 -45.21 44.50 31.18
N THR A 524 -45.50 43.80 30.09
CA THR A 524 -46.87 43.45 29.69
C THR A 524 -47.06 41.95 29.89
N PRO A 525 -48.10 41.51 30.62
CA PRO A 525 -48.35 40.09 30.83
C PRO A 525 -48.72 39.44 29.49
N VAL A 526 -47.91 38.46 29.05
CA VAL A 526 -48.13 37.75 27.77
C VAL A 526 -49.30 36.78 27.86
N VAL A 527 -49.48 36.11 29.00
CA VAL A 527 -50.64 35.27 29.33
C VAL A 527 -50.88 35.37 30.84
N SER A 528 -52.13 35.63 31.26
CA SER A 528 -52.55 35.47 32.65
C SER A 528 -53.65 34.42 32.74
N GLN A 529 -53.42 33.38 33.55
CA GLN A 529 -54.39 32.33 33.86
C GLN A 529 -54.75 32.46 35.33
N THR A 530 -55.84 33.15 35.63
CA THR A 530 -56.24 33.44 37.02
C THR A 530 -56.87 32.22 37.72
N ASN A 531 -57.19 31.14 36.98
CA ASN A 531 -57.81 29.93 37.51
C ASN A 531 -57.07 28.66 37.06
N TYR A 532 -56.75 27.76 37.99
CA TYR A 532 -56.15 26.45 37.74
C TYR A 532 -57.15 25.33 38.08
N SER A 533 -57.18 24.25 37.28
CA SER A 533 -57.90 23.00 37.60
C SER A 533 -56.91 21.85 37.80
N ASN A 534 -57.15 20.99 38.79
CA ASN A 534 -56.24 19.92 39.23
C ASN A 534 -56.25 18.66 38.35
N THR A 535 -56.84 18.72 37.14
CA THR A 535 -57.07 17.51 36.34
C THR A 535 -56.75 17.76 34.87
N GLY A 536 -55.46 17.67 34.53
CA GLY A 536 -54.99 17.70 33.15
C GLY A 536 -53.59 18.26 32.99
N ASN A 537 -52.57 17.43 33.22
CA ASN A 537 -51.18 17.74 32.88
C ASN A 537 -51.02 17.75 31.36
N SER A 538 -51.28 18.88 30.73
CA SER A 538 -50.68 19.23 29.45
C SER A 538 -49.60 20.25 29.74
N VAL A 539 -48.34 19.81 29.67
CA VAL A 539 -47.17 20.70 29.69
C VAL A 539 -47.24 21.51 28.40
N VAL A 540 -47.88 22.67 28.45
CA VAL A 540 -47.79 23.66 27.38
C VAL A 540 -46.40 24.28 27.52
N GLN A 541 -45.52 24.02 26.57
CA GLN A 541 -44.19 24.62 26.53
C GLN A 541 -44.36 26.14 26.52
N THR A 542 -44.06 26.76 27.67
CA THR A 542 -44.33 28.17 27.89
C THR A 542 -43.09 28.97 27.47
N ALA A 543 -43.18 29.54 26.26
CA ALA A 543 -42.29 30.51 25.64
C ALA A 543 -40.95 30.01 25.06
N ILE A 544 -40.69 30.44 23.82
CA ILE A 544 -39.35 30.67 23.28
C ILE A 544 -38.76 31.80 24.12
N ILE A 545 -37.78 31.49 24.97
CA ILE A 545 -36.99 32.49 25.68
C ILE A 545 -35.94 33.00 24.68
N ALA A 546 -36.05 34.24 24.25
CA ALA A 546 -34.95 34.90 23.55
C ALA A 546 -33.80 35.08 24.56
N LYS A 547 -32.74 34.28 24.43
CA LYS A 547 -31.53 34.41 25.24
C LYS A 547 -30.68 35.53 24.63
N PHE A 548 -30.65 36.68 25.29
CA PHE A 548 -29.70 37.74 24.96
C PHE A 548 -28.42 37.49 25.74
N GLU A 549 -27.47 36.81 25.11
CA GLU A 549 -26.12 36.63 25.66
C GLU A 549 -25.32 37.91 25.38
N GLY A 550 -24.92 38.60 26.45
CA GLY A 550 -23.95 39.68 26.39
C GLY A 550 -22.65 39.21 27.04
N PHE A 551 -21.50 39.51 26.41
CA PHE A 551 -20.19 39.27 27.01
C PHE A 551 -19.78 40.54 27.77
N ALA A 552 -19.49 40.39 29.07
CA ALA A 552 -18.85 41.44 29.85
C ALA A 552 -17.38 41.07 30.01
N THR A 553 -16.50 41.77 29.30
CA THR A 553 -15.05 41.62 29.45
C THR A 553 -14.63 42.39 30.69
N LEU A 554 -14.21 41.67 31.73
CA LEU A 554 -13.57 42.28 32.90
C LEU A 554 -12.14 42.66 32.50
N THR A 555 -11.70 43.87 32.85
CA THR A 555 -10.31 44.27 32.69
C THR A 555 -9.69 44.48 34.08
N PRO A 556 -8.70 43.66 34.47
CA PRO A 556 -8.14 42.50 33.74
C PRO A 556 -9.07 41.27 33.74
N GLU A 557 -8.97 40.43 32.70
CA GLU A 557 -9.79 39.21 32.53
C GLU A 557 -9.40 38.11 33.54
N SER A 558 -8.19 38.20 34.09
CA SER A 558 -7.70 37.39 35.20
C SER A 558 -6.70 38.20 36.02
N ASP A 559 -6.75 38.05 37.35
CA ASP A 559 -5.76 38.64 38.24
C ASP A 559 -4.72 37.57 38.59
N TYR A 560 -3.50 37.73 38.05
CA TYR A 560 -2.38 36.86 38.37
C TYR A 560 -1.62 37.46 39.55
N PHE A 561 -1.88 36.94 40.74
CA PHE A 561 -1.07 37.24 41.91
C PHE A 561 0.30 36.56 41.79
N TYR A 562 1.35 37.36 41.61
CA TYR A 562 2.73 36.90 41.78
C TYR A 562 3.24 37.39 43.14
N SER A 563 4.09 36.59 43.78
CA SER A 563 4.76 37.03 45.00
C SER A 563 5.70 38.20 44.65
N ILE A 564 5.55 39.31 45.35
CA ILE A 564 6.46 40.48 45.28
C ILE A 564 7.78 40.20 46.01
N GLU A 565 7.79 39.22 46.91
CA GLU A 565 9.01 38.78 47.63
C GLU A 565 9.79 37.71 46.85
N HIS A 566 9.12 36.87 46.06
CA HIS A 566 9.73 35.75 45.36
C HIS A 566 9.37 35.77 43.87
N GLN A 567 10.37 35.94 43.01
CA GLN A 567 10.17 35.93 41.57
C GLN A 567 9.67 34.56 41.08
N PRO A 568 8.67 34.52 40.18
CA PRO A 568 8.20 33.26 39.61
C PRO A 568 9.25 32.67 38.68
N ALA A 569 9.68 31.44 38.96
CA ALA A 569 10.61 30.71 38.10
C ALA A 569 9.86 30.05 36.95
N ILE A 570 10.09 30.52 35.72
CA ILE A 570 9.54 29.89 34.51
C ILE A 570 10.58 28.90 33.99
N THR A 571 10.17 27.64 33.80
CA THR A 571 11.00 26.59 33.20
C THR A 571 10.49 26.22 31.82
N ASP A 572 11.39 26.12 30.85
CA ASP A 572 11.06 25.53 29.55
C ASP A 572 10.87 24.00 29.65
N SER A 573 10.45 23.37 28.55
CA SER A 573 10.28 21.91 28.44
C SER A 573 11.59 21.12 28.62
N TYR A 574 12.73 21.79 28.76
CA TYR A 574 14.04 21.20 29.05
C TYR A 574 14.55 21.54 30.46
N GLY A 575 13.74 22.18 31.32
CA GLY A 575 14.05 22.45 32.72
C GLY A 575 15.00 23.62 32.97
N ARG A 576 15.28 24.47 31.97
CA ARG A 576 16.11 25.67 32.14
C ARG A 576 15.32 26.80 32.79
N ARG A 577 15.89 27.44 33.82
CA ARG A 577 15.30 28.58 34.55
C ARG A 577 15.69 29.90 33.89
N PHE A 578 14.71 30.76 33.62
CA PHE A 578 14.92 32.12 33.14
C PHE A 578 14.35 33.12 34.15
N GLU A 579 15.13 34.14 34.51
CA GLU A 579 14.69 35.29 35.30
C GLU A 579 14.24 36.40 34.32
N LEU A 580 13.00 36.88 34.45
CA LEU A 580 12.50 37.99 33.64
C LEU A 580 12.80 39.32 34.36
N PRO A 581 13.54 40.27 33.75
CA PRO A 581 13.71 41.61 34.31
C PRO A 581 12.39 42.39 34.18
N GLN A 582 11.81 42.82 35.30
CA GLN A 582 10.64 43.72 35.28
C GLN A 582 11.10 45.16 34.98
N THR A 583 10.51 45.79 33.96
CA THR A 583 10.62 47.23 33.75
C THR A 583 9.70 47.99 34.71
N PRO A 584 10.17 49.07 35.36
CA PRO A 584 9.31 49.85 36.25
C PRO A 584 8.09 50.41 35.51
N PRO A 585 6.93 50.55 36.19
CA PRO A 585 5.71 51.04 35.57
C PRO A 585 5.89 52.47 35.02
N PRO A 586 5.28 52.82 33.87
CA PRO A 586 5.40 54.15 33.28
C PRO A 586 4.68 55.21 34.12
N LEU A 587 5.31 56.37 34.31
CA LEU A 587 4.70 57.55 34.96
C LEU A 587 3.50 58.08 34.16
N ASN A 588 2.46 58.54 34.86
CA ASN A 588 1.29 59.15 34.24
C ASN A 588 1.66 60.51 33.59
N PRO A 589 1.55 60.68 32.26
CA PRO A 589 1.97 61.90 31.56
C PRO A 589 1.11 63.13 31.88
N ALA A 590 -0.05 62.95 32.52
CA ALA A 590 -0.96 64.04 32.86
C ALA A 590 -0.52 64.87 34.09
N ILE A 591 0.38 64.35 34.93
CA ILE A 591 0.88 65.04 36.13
C ILE A 591 2.42 65.01 36.08
N ASP A 592 2.99 65.93 35.30
CA ASP A 592 4.44 66.11 35.21
C ASP A 592 4.96 67.01 36.35
N GLN A 593 6.22 66.82 36.73
CA GLN A 593 6.92 67.57 37.76
C GLN A 593 6.88 69.09 37.50
N ASP A 594 6.93 69.50 36.22
CA ASP A 594 6.81 70.90 35.81
C ASP A 594 5.42 71.49 36.09
N LEU A 595 4.34 70.70 35.92
CA LEU A 595 2.97 71.14 36.23
C LEU A 595 2.78 71.32 37.75
N VAL A 596 3.34 70.41 38.55
CA VAL A 596 3.31 70.45 40.02
C VAL A 596 4.06 71.68 40.55
N TYR A 597 5.23 71.99 39.99
CA TYR A 597 5.99 73.20 40.33
C TYR A 597 5.27 74.49 39.93
N GLN A 598 4.63 74.53 38.75
CA GLN A 598 3.91 75.72 38.28
C GLN A 598 2.62 76.01 39.06
N LEU A 599 2.04 74.99 39.71
CA LEU A 599 0.90 75.12 40.63
C LEU A 599 1.31 75.48 42.08
N GLY A 600 2.62 75.55 42.37
CA GLY A 600 3.17 75.99 43.65
C GLY A 600 3.14 74.95 44.79
N ALA A 601 3.04 73.65 44.48
CA ALA A 601 3.05 72.58 45.48
C ALA A 601 4.46 71.95 45.69
N ASN A 602 4.71 71.34 46.84
CA ASN A 602 5.95 70.60 47.11
C ASN A 602 5.84 69.13 46.67
N ASN A 603 6.93 68.55 46.17
CA ASN A 603 6.99 67.17 45.67
C ASN A 603 6.94 66.14 46.82
N TYR A 604 5.99 65.20 46.75
CA TYR A 604 6.04 63.92 47.46
C TYR A 604 5.90 62.79 46.43
N ASN A 605 6.77 61.79 46.53
CA ASN A 605 6.72 60.60 45.68
C ASN A 605 6.09 59.45 46.46
N SER A 606 4.99 58.89 45.96
CA SER A 606 4.34 57.72 46.55
C SER A 606 5.16 56.46 46.26
N SER A 607 5.69 55.80 47.30
CA SER A 607 6.52 54.59 47.12
C SER A 607 5.76 53.37 46.56
N LEU A 608 4.42 53.43 46.48
CA LEU A 608 3.56 52.36 45.96
C LEU A 608 3.27 52.50 44.45
N TYR A 609 3.27 53.72 43.91
CA TYR A 609 2.85 53.98 42.52
C TYR A 609 3.73 54.97 41.74
N ASN A 610 4.72 55.59 42.39
CA ASN A 610 5.66 56.54 41.78
C ASN A 610 5.00 57.76 41.11
N ASP A 611 3.82 58.16 41.58
CA ASP A 611 3.04 59.32 41.10
C ASP A 611 3.29 60.58 41.95
N TYR A 612 3.29 61.76 41.32
CA TYR A 612 3.40 63.05 42.00
C TYR A 612 2.04 63.52 42.57
N VAL A 613 2.01 63.88 43.85
CA VAL A 613 0.78 64.36 44.54
C VAL A 613 0.94 65.82 44.96
N LEU A 614 -0.09 66.65 44.74
CA LEU A 614 -0.14 68.06 45.14
C LEU A 614 -0.45 68.20 46.64
N VAL A 615 0.50 68.69 47.45
CA VAL A 615 0.26 69.01 48.87
C VAL A 615 0.93 70.34 49.24
N GLY A 616 0.17 71.27 49.80
CA GLY A 616 0.67 72.58 50.28
C GLY A 616 -0.43 73.41 50.96
N SER A 617 -0.05 74.28 51.91
CA SER A 617 -0.99 75.08 52.72
C SER A 617 -1.38 76.43 52.13
N ASP A 618 -0.71 76.89 51.07
CA ASP A 618 -0.94 78.22 50.48
C ASP A 618 -1.25 78.11 48.98
N PHE A 619 -2.48 77.69 48.65
CA PHE A 619 -2.98 77.80 47.28
C PHE A 619 -3.52 79.22 47.04
N PRO A 620 -3.05 79.96 46.02
CA PRO A 620 -3.57 81.30 45.71
C PRO A 620 -5.05 81.22 45.26
N ALA A 621 -5.90 82.06 45.86
CA ALA A 621 -7.36 81.90 45.89
C ALA A 621 -8.11 82.01 44.54
N LEU A 622 -7.44 82.35 43.43
CA LEU A 622 -8.01 82.23 42.09
C LEU A 622 -6.91 82.23 41.03
N VAL A 623 -6.66 81.08 40.41
CA VAL A 623 -5.75 80.96 39.26
C VAL A 623 -6.54 80.35 38.10
N THR A 624 -6.71 81.12 37.02
CA THR A 624 -7.25 80.62 35.75
C THR A 624 -6.09 80.41 34.80
N ARG A 625 -5.91 79.17 34.33
CA ARG A 625 -4.87 78.83 33.36
C ARG A 625 -5.42 77.89 32.29
N THR A 626 -4.87 78.06 31.10
CA THR A 626 -5.23 77.31 29.90
C THR A 626 -4.29 76.12 29.80
N ILE A 627 -4.84 74.91 29.83
CA ILE A 627 -4.07 73.70 29.51
C ILE A 627 -4.49 73.17 28.15
N THR A 628 -3.50 72.70 27.41
CA THR A 628 -3.69 72.14 26.07
C THR A 628 -3.92 70.64 26.23
N ILE A 629 -5.15 70.18 25.98
CA ILE A 629 -5.49 68.76 26.10
C ILE A 629 -5.60 68.17 24.68
N PRO A 630 -4.97 67.01 24.41
CA PRO A 630 -5.16 66.30 23.16
C PRO A 630 -6.60 65.78 23.04
N ASP A 631 -7.29 66.14 21.96
CA ASP A 631 -8.67 65.73 21.67
C ASP A 631 -8.65 64.53 20.71
N PHE A 632 -9.23 63.42 21.15
CA PHE A 632 -9.28 62.18 20.39
C PHE A 632 -10.61 62.09 19.65
N SER A 633 -10.57 61.91 18.33
CA SER A 633 -11.80 61.80 17.53
C SER A 633 -12.67 60.64 18.03
N ASN A 634 -14.00 60.81 17.99
CA ASN A 634 -14.98 59.82 18.48
C ASN A 634 -15.04 58.50 17.66
N LEU A 635 -14.05 58.21 16.82
CA LEU A 635 -13.91 56.97 16.07
C LEU A 635 -13.06 55.97 16.87
N PRO A 636 -13.52 54.72 17.05
CA PRO A 636 -12.89 53.74 17.95
C PRO A 636 -11.50 53.21 17.51
N THR A 637 -10.92 53.75 16.44
CA THR A 637 -9.64 53.32 15.86
C THR A 637 -8.56 54.39 15.85
N ALA A 638 -8.82 55.59 16.37
CA ALA A 638 -7.82 56.64 16.47
C ALA A 638 -6.89 56.39 17.68
N THR A 639 -5.66 55.94 17.43
CA THR A 639 -4.65 55.70 18.48
C THR A 639 -3.76 56.91 18.78
N GLU A 640 -3.90 58.01 18.02
CA GLU A 640 -3.14 59.26 18.23
C GLU A 640 -4.08 60.47 18.13
N PRO A 641 -3.92 61.51 18.98
CA PRO A 641 -4.84 62.64 19.03
C PRO A 641 -4.71 63.54 17.79
N THR A 642 -5.83 63.85 17.15
CA THR A 642 -5.84 64.54 15.85
C THR A 642 -5.78 66.06 15.95
N THR A 643 -6.15 66.63 17.10
CA THR A 643 -6.13 68.07 17.37
C THR A 643 -5.99 68.32 18.87
N THR A 644 -5.35 69.40 19.28
CA THR A 644 -5.31 69.83 20.69
C THR A 644 -6.29 70.98 20.92
N THR A 645 -7.08 70.91 22.00
CA THR A 645 -8.02 71.96 22.40
C THR A 645 -7.56 72.63 23.70
N GLU A 646 -7.70 73.94 23.76
CA GLU A 646 -7.36 74.73 24.94
C GLU A 646 -8.55 74.78 25.90
N VAL A 647 -8.35 74.26 27.13
CA VAL A 647 -9.37 74.22 28.17
C VAL A 647 -8.92 75.09 29.34
N ASN A 648 -9.77 76.02 29.76
CA ASN A 648 -9.52 76.85 30.94
C ASN A 648 -9.98 76.11 32.19
N ILE A 649 -9.06 75.80 33.10
CA ILE A 649 -9.40 75.25 34.41
C ILE A 649 -9.41 76.38 35.43
N THR A 650 -10.52 76.50 36.16
CA THR A 650 -10.66 77.42 37.29
C THR A 650 -10.79 76.59 38.56
N VAL A 651 -9.78 76.63 39.43
CA VAL A 651 -9.82 75.95 40.73
C VAL A 651 -10.22 76.97 41.79
N THR A 652 -11.39 76.79 42.39
CA THR A 652 -11.84 77.55 43.57
C THR A 652 -11.64 76.70 44.82
N SER A 653 -10.71 77.09 45.70
CA SER A 653 -10.51 76.39 46.98
C SER A 653 -11.39 76.97 48.10
N VAL A 654 -11.83 76.12 49.03
CA VAL A 654 -12.42 76.49 50.33
C VAL A 654 -11.35 76.25 51.41
N ALA A 655 -11.19 77.16 52.38
CA ALA A 655 -10.11 77.13 53.37
C ALA A 655 -10.09 75.84 54.24
N PRO A 656 -8.91 75.33 54.66
CA PRO A 656 -8.73 73.95 55.14
C PRO A 656 -8.98 73.75 56.64
N THR A 657 -9.73 74.63 57.31
CA THR A 657 -9.90 74.56 58.78
C THR A 657 -10.79 73.40 59.26
N THR A 658 -11.42 72.63 58.37
CA THR A 658 -12.31 71.52 58.73
C THR A 658 -11.64 70.13 58.74
N MET A 659 -10.36 70.01 58.37
CA MET A 659 -9.65 68.72 58.28
C MET A 659 -8.66 68.44 59.43
N LEU A 660 -8.53 69.34 60.41
CA LEU A 660 -7.49 69.25 61.45
C LEU A 660 -7.88 68.47 62.72
N THR A 661 -9.09 67.92 62.84
CA THR A 661 -9.51 67.24 64.09
C THR A 661 -9.12 65.77 64.20
N ASN A 662 -8.68 65.11 63.12
CA ASN A 662 -8.39 63.66 63.12
C ASN A 662 -6.99 63.29 62.58
N TRP A 663 -6.03 64.22 62.55
CA TRP A 663 -4.67 63.90 62.13
C TRP A 663 -3.78 63.51 63.31
N THR A 664 -3.35 62.25 63.36
CA THR A 664 -2.47 61.69 64.40
C THR A 664 -1.00 61.61 63.94
N GLY A 665 -0.63 62.30 62.86
CA GLY A 665 0.75 62.37 62.37
C GLY A 665 1.63 63.32 63.20
N ILE A 666 2.88 62.94 63.44
CA ILE A 666 3.90 63.85 63.97
C ILE A 666 4.43 64.69 62.80
N ALA A 667 4.36 66.02 62.93
CA ALA A 667 5.02 66.94 62.01
C ALA A 667 6.52 66.95 62.30
N VAL A 668 7.33 66.49 61.34
CA VAL A 668 8.80 66.63 61.39
C VAL A 668 9.17 67.89 60.60
N PRO A 669 9.83 68.89 61.20
CA PRO A 669 10.35 70.03 60.46
C PRO A 669 11.51 69.59 59.56
N ILE A 670 11.46 69.99 58.29
CA ILE A 670 12.50 69.74 57.30
C ILE A 670 13.81 70.39 57.78
N SER A 671 14.83 69.58 58.09
CA SER A 671 16.22 70.04 58.17
C SER A 671 17.02 69.36 57.06
N SER A 672 17.75 70.20 56.32
CA SER A 672 18.28 69.97 54.97
C SER A 672 19.57 69.16 54.92
N THR A 673 19.56 67.90 55.35
CA THR A 673 20.72 67.01 55.11
C THR A 673 20.27 65.56 55.01
N VAL A 674 20.45 64.96 53.82
CA VAL A 674 20.41 63.51 53.62
C VAL A 674 21.79 62.96 53.96
N PRO A 675 21.87 61.93 54.80
CA PRO A 675 22.97 60.97 54.71
C PRO A 675 22.44 59.55 54.46
N GLU A 676 23.30 58.79 53.78
CA GLU A 676 23.13 57.49 53.17
C GLU A 676 22.73 56.36 54.14
N ASP A 677 21.99 55.39 53.60
CA ASP A 677 21.66 54.06 54.16
C ASP A 677 22.86 53.43 54.91
N PRO A 678 22.67 52.66 56.01
CA PRO A 678 22.11 51.30 55.89
C PRO A 678 21.28 50.77 57.08
N ILE A 679 20.44 49.77 56.77
CA ILE A 679 20.15 48.54 57.53
C ILE A 679 19.86 48.71 59.03
N TYR A 680 18.60 48.49 59.44
CA TYR A 680 18.32 47.81 60.70
C TYR A 680 17.17 46.80 60.59
N GLN A 681 17.50 45.62 61.08
CA GLN A 681 16.72 44.40 61.22
C GLN A 681 16.01 44.40 62.61
N PRO A 682 15.36 43.31 63.04
CA PRO A 682 13.92 43.20 63.29
C PRO A 682 13.54 43.25 64.79
N GLY A 683 12.24 43.38 65.08
CA GLY A 683 11.69 43.22 66.42
C GLY A 683 10.42 42.37 66.41
N TRP A 684 10.58 41.07 66.65
CA TRP A 684 9.48 40.17 67.00
C TRP A 684 8.91 40.58 68.36
N ARG A 685 7.60 40.85 68.44
CA ARG A 685 6.72 40.38 69.53
C ARG A 685 5.28 40.28 69.03
N GLU A 686 4.74 39.08 69.25
CA GLU A 686 3.32 38.80 69.38
C GLU A 686 2.66 39.83 70.30
N GLU A 687 1.46 40.31 69.92
CA GLU A 687 0.32 40.62 70.80
C GLU A 687 -0.76 41.38 70.00
N SER A 688 -1.71 40.63 69.45
CA SER A 688 -3.10 41.08 69.24
C SER A 688 -3.97 39.85 69.13
N ILE A 689 -4.03 39.17 70.27
CA ILE A 689 -4.97 38.14 70.64
C ILE A 689 -6.40 38.67 70.40
N TYR A 690 -7.13 38.08 69.46
CA TYR A 690 -8.59 37.98 69.58
C TYR A 690 -8.89 36.60 70.19
N VAL A 691 -8.93 36.56 71.52
CA VAL A 691 -9.52 35.44 72.27
C VAL A 691 -11.01 35.47 72.01
N ALA A 692 -11.54 34.37 71.45
CA ALA A 692 -12.96 34.04 71.55
C ALA A 692 -13.31 33.86 73.03
N PRO A 693 -14.41 34.44 73.55
CA PRO A 693 -14.83 34.12 74.89
C PRO A 693 -15.44 32.72 74.86
N ASP A 694 -14.79 31.74 75.50
CA ASP A 694 -15.58 30.72 76.16
C ASP A 694 -14.90 30.11 77.40
N SER A 695 -15.72 30.11 78.46
CA SER A 695 -15.65 29.34 79.71
C SER A 695 -14.76 29.81 80.89
N LEU A 696 -15.42 30.48 81.84
CA LEU A 696 -15.30 30.31 83.29
C LEU A 696 -16.76 30.28 83.82
N SER A 697 -17.25 29.39 84.65
CA SER A 697 -16.66 28.35 85.48
C SER A 697 -17.74 27.34 85.86
N THR A 698 -17.36 26.08 86.05
CA THR A 698 -18.10 25.06 86.79
C THR A 698 -18.49 25.54 88.20
N GLY A 699 -19.75 25.29 88.57
CA GLY A 699 -20.26 25.46 89.92
C GLY A 699 -21.59 24.73 90.18
N GLY A 700 -21.49 23.46 90.58
CA GLY A 700 -22.51 22.66 91.31
C GLY A 700 -23.72 22.17 90.50
N ASN A 701 -24.35 21.02 90.75
CA ASN A 701 -24.15 19.96 91.74
C ASN A 701 -24.96 18.72 91.31
N SER A 702 -24.36 17.54 91.47
CA SER A 702 -24.95 16.24 91.86
C SER A 702 -26.38 15.87 91.41
N ARG A 703 -26.50 14.74 90.69
CA ARG A 703 -26.98 13.44 91.24
C ARG A 703 -26.88 12.29 90.23
N GLU A 704 -26.02 11.34 90.58
CA GLU A 704 -26.05 9.89 90.33
C GLU A 704 -27.45 9.23 90.52
N TYR A 705 -27.83 8.03 90.05
CA TYR A 705 -27.17 6.87 89.41
C TYR A 705 -28.27 5.95 88.79
N SER A 706 -27.82 5.00 87.95
CA SER A 706 -28.42 3.70 87.57
C SER A 706 -29.46 3.69 86.44
N SER A 707 -29.49 2.74 85.51
CA SER A 707 -28.63 1.60 85.11
C SER A 707 -29.32 0.99 83.89
N PHE A 708 -28.61 0.53 82.87
CA PHE A 708 -28.93 -0.72 82.15
C PHE A 708 -27.79 -1.07 81.18
N THR A 709 -27.04 -2.11 81.52
CA THR A 709 -26.19 -2.89 80.62
C THR A 709 -27.02 -3.95 79.91
N GLN A 710 -26.74 -4.21 78.63
CA GLN A 710 -26.76 -5.57 78.12
C GLN A 710 -25.72 -5.79 77.01
N ASP A 711 -24.80 -6.68 77.36
CA ASP A 711 -23.84 -7.51 76.64
C ASP A 711 -23.90 -7.73 75.12
N ARG A 712 -22.67 -7.86 74.59
CA ARG A 712 -22.15 -8.70 73.47
C ARG A 712 -22.62 -8.39 72.03
N ASP A 713 -21.68 -7.97 71.18
CA ASP A 713 -20.76 -8.84 70.43
C ASP A 713 -19.41 -8.14 70.19
#